data_AF-A0AA38YXZ3-F1
#
_entry.id   AF-A0AA38YXZ3-F1
#
_cell.length_a   1.000
_cell.length_b   1.000
_cell.length_c   1.000
_cell.angle_alpha   90.00
_cell.angle_beta   90.00
_cell.angle_gamma   90.00
#
_symmetry.space_group_name_H-M   'P 1'
#
loop_
_entity.id
_entity.type
_entity.pdbx_description
1 polymer ?
#
loop_
_entity_poly.entity_id
_entity_poly.type
_entity_poly.pdbx_seq_one_letter_code
_entity_poly.pdbx_strand_id
1 'polypeptide(L)'
;MLVVVCAKAGLGTTMGCVERERQALLRFKHGLVDDYGFLSSWDTRDCCQWRGVQCSNHTGQVVGLYLQEGSLGGEISPSLLELELLTHLYLNFNDFEGSSIPPFLASLPKIQYLILSDANFTGHLPSQFGNLSNLLSLDLSGNYHLHSGNLEWLSHLSSLRHLDLNSVNLSKAIHWSQAINKLPSLIHLNLGSCGLPPLTTPFLSPVNSSAHLAFLDLSYNDFDLTSSIYPWLFNFTTTLVHLDLSSNVDLNGSISDAFGNMISLADLDISGNQLQGSIPDIFGNMTSLELLDLSENKLEGEIPKSLSNLCRLQELNLGYNNLSWQLPQVLDLLACANDTLEILYLSYNQLRGSIPDLTGFSSLRLLDLGYNQLNGTLPTSIGRLTKLSLLYISSNSLQGNISEAHLLHLSELEILHLSSNSLTFNIGLGWVPPFQLTDLQLTSCKLGPCFPSWLRTQKQLKYLDISTSDISDVIPHWFWNLTSRIYTFNISNNQITGTLPNLSSKFDQPIYIDMSSNYLEGSISELPSGLGLLDLANNKFSGSIALLCTVANSYLVHLDLSNNSLSGELPNCWPQWKSLTVLNLENNQFSGKIPKSFGSLQSIQTLHLRNNNLIGEFPSSLKKCKTLSLIDLAKNRLFGKIPPWIGGNLPNLTVLNLRSNKFSGSISPEICQLKKIQLLDLSGNNMSGTIPRCLSNFTAMTKKGSLTITYNFSLGNERITFYSWSYVDRELVKWKGREFEYKNTLGLVKSIDLSSNKLTGEIPKEVTDLLELVSLNFSRNNLTGLIPTTIGQLKSLDVLDLSQNQLIGEIPSSLSEIDRLSTLDLSNNNLSGKIPRGTQLQSFNASTYEGNPTLCGLPLLKKCPEDRAEGAPNASSYEDNIQQDGNDMWFYVSIALGFIVGFWGVCGTLLLNNSWSVSALRKGLWKDEDVVSRLHGNNTRDTTFAPHNATIYDLADLTTGKYLKYHVPTEFKGIGRNLKVVSFSSKKLTDLGFQFKYGDMQKGAIETCREKGLIPLFSEKEKHASGEN
;
A
#
# COMPACT_ATOMS: atom_id res chain seq x y z
N MET A 1 12.73 3.52 -42.42
CA MET A 1 13.31 3.21 -43.75
C MET A 1 12.55 4.01 -44.80
N LEU A 2 13.25 4.78 -45.65
CA LEU A 2 12.66 5.51 -46.78
C LEU A 2 12.02 4.53 -47.78
N VAL A 3 10.73 4.69 -48.06
CA VAL A 3 10.09 4.02 -49.21
C VAL A 3 10.41 4.83 -50.46
N VAL A 4 11.35 4.31 -51.26
CA VAL A 4 11.63 4.77 -52.62
C VAL A 4 10.54 4.26 -53.54
N VAL A 5 9.73 5.17 -54.09
CA VAL A 5 8.79 4.86 -55.18
C VAL A 5 9.59 4.78 -56.47
N CYS A 6 9.86 3.56 -56.94
CA CYS A 6 10.27 3.33 -58.32
C CYS A 6 9.05 2.88 -59.13
N ALA A 7 8.40 3.83 -59.80
CA ALA A 7 7.43 3.52 -60.85
C ALA A 7 8.19 3.01 -62.09
N LYS A 8 7.89 1.77 -62.51
CA LYS A 8 8.23 1.29 -63.85
C LYS A 8 6.93 1.07 -64.62
N ALA A 9 6.69 1.95 -65.58
CA ALA A 9 5.59 1.83 -66.54
C ALA A 9 5.86 0.64 -67.48
N GLY A 10 5.08 -0.42 -67.31
CA GLY A 10 4.85 -1.43 -68.34
C GLY A 10 3.36 -1.41 -68.67
N LEU A 11 3.02 -1.13 -69.93
CA LEU A 11 1.67 -1.28 -70.46
C LEU A 11 1.30 -2.78 -70.45
N GLY A 12 0.82 -3.26 -69.32
CA GLY A 12 -0.05 -4.42 -69.23
C GLY A 12 -1.45 -3.91 -68.91
N THR A 13 -2.44 -4.34 -69.66
CA THR A 13 -3.86 -4.18 -69.31
C THR A 13 -4.04 -4.46 -67.82
N THR A 14 -4.36 -3.45 -67.02
CA THR A 14 -4.70 -3.61 -65.61
C THR A 14 -5.91 -4.52 -65.54
N MET A 15 -5.71 -5.79 -65.16
CA MET A 15 -6.81 -6.69 -64.84
C MET A 15 -7.47 -6.12 -63.58
N GLY A 16 -8.56 -5.38 -63.76
CA GLY A 16 -9.37 -4.89 -62.66
C GLY A 16 -10.07 -6.04 -61.95
N CYS A 17 -10.49 -5.77 -60.72
CA CYS A 17 -11.22 -6.72 -59.86
C CYS A 17 -12.34 -7.46 -60.59
N VAL A 18 -12.43 -8.77 -60.35
CA VAL A 18 -13.50 -9.61 -60.90
C VAL A 18 -14.85 -9.13 -60.37
N GLU A 19 -15.79 -8.84 -61.28
CA GLU A 19 -17.09 -8.23 -60.92
C GLU A 19 -17.88 -9.07 -59.88
N ARG A 20 -17.80 -10.40 -59.96
CA ARG A 20 -18.42 -11.30 -58.97
C ARG A 20 -17.85 -11.06 -57.56
N GLU A 21 -16.53 -10.99 -57.43
CA GLU A 21 -15.84 -10.74 -56.15
C GLU A 21 -16.13 -9.33 -55.63
N ARG A 22 -16.18 -8.33 -56.53
CA ARG A 22 -16.61 -6.97 -56.20
C ARG A 22 -18.00 -6.94 -55.59
N GLN A 23 -18.96 -7.65 -56.19
CA GLN A 23 -20.33 -7.75 -55.67
C GLN A 23 -20.41 -8.53 -54.35
N ALA A 24 -19.54 -9.52 -54.15
CA ALA A 24 -19.40 -10.21 -52.87
C ALA A 24 -18.92 -9.25 -51.78
N LEU A 25 -17.88 -8.45 -52.05
CA LEU A 25 -17.36 -7.46 -51.10
C LEU A 25 -18.37 -6.36 -50.78
N LEU A 26 -19.18 -5.89 -51.74
CA LEU A 26 -20.24 -4.92 -51.44
C LEU A 26 -21.34 -5.49 -50.55
N ARG A 27 -21.70 -6.77 -50.73
CA ARG A 27 -22.63 -7.46 -49.82
C ARG A 27 -22.03 -7.66 -48.44
N PHE A 28 -20.75 -7.97 -48.37
CA PHE A 28 -20.00 -8.03 -47.12
C PHE A 28 -20.03 -6.67 -46.41
N LYS A 29 -19.70 -5.56 -47.10
CA LYS A 29 -19.79 -4.20 -46.57
C LYS A 29 -21.19 -3.84 -46.07
N HIS A 30 -22.25 -4.29 -46.74
CA HIS A 30 -23.63 -4.00 -46.32
C HIS A 30 -24.01 -4.66 -44.99
N GLY A 31 -23.40 -5.78 -44.64
CA GLY A 31 -23.61 -6.44 -43.34
C GLY A 31 -22.88 -5.76 -42.19
N LEU A 32 -21.86 -4.94 -42.47
CA LEU A 32 -21.02 -4.31 -41.46
C LEU A 32 -21.58 -2.95 -41.01
N VAL A 33 -21.33 -2.64 -39.74
CA VAL A 33 -21.48 -1.29 -39.18
C VAL A 33 -20.12 -0.60 -39.28
N ASP A 34 -20.08 0.58 -39.90
CA ASP A 34 -18.86 1.36 -40.18
C ASP A 34 -19.08 2.85 -39.84
N ASP A 35 -19.22 3.15 -38.56
CA ASP A 35 -19.56 4.48 -38.07
C ASP A 35 -18.46 5.53 -38.35
N TYR A 36 -17.22 5.08 -38.54
CA TYR A 36 -16.05 5.94 -38.78
C TYR A 36 -15.65 6.04 -40.26
N GLY A 37 -16.39 5.37 -41.15
CA GLY A 37 -16.15 5.43 -42.60
C GLY A 37 -14.83 4.78 -43.05
N PHE A 38 -14.37 3.75 -42.33
CA PHE A 38 -13.17 2.98 -42.65
C PHE A 38 -13.25 2.35 -44.06
N LEU A 39 -14.44 1.91 -44.47
CA LEU A 39 -14.74 1.29 -45.77
C LEU A 39 -15.23 2.32 -46.81
N SER A 40 -15.01 3.61 -46.59
CA SER A 40 -15.45 4.69 -47.50
C SER A 40 -14.90 4.52 -48.93
N SER A 41 -13.68 4.01 -49.10
CA SER A 41 -13.05 3.74 -50.40
C SER A 41 -13.72 2.65 -51.25
N TRP A 42 -14.65 1.89 -50.67
CA TRP A 42 -15.35 0.78 -51.34
C TRP A 42 -16.55 1.30 -52.14
N ASP A 43 -16.27 2.12 -53.15
CA ASP A 43 -17.27 2.75 -54.02
C ASP A 43 -16.83 2.79 -55.50
N THR A 44 -15.55 2.59 -55.78
CA THR A 44 -14.97 2.60 -57.13
C THR A 44 -15.16 1.28 -57.89
N ARG A 45 -14.91 1.29 -59.21
CA ARG A 45 -15.11 0.12 -60.09
C ARG A 45 -14.08 -0.99 -59.86
N ASP A 46 -12.85 -0.65 -59.49
CA ASP A 46 -11.79 -1.63 -59.28
C ASP A 46 -11.58 -1.89 -57.78
N CYS A 47 -12.13 -3.01 -57.28
CA CYS A 47 -12.03 -3.36 -55.86
C CYS A 47 -10.59 -3.59 -55.38
N CYS A 48 -9.65 -3.84 -56.29
CA CYS A 48 -8.24 -4.01 -55.94
C CYS A 48 -7.56 -2.70 -55.49
N GLN A 49 -8.24 -1.56 -55.65
CA GLN A 49 -7.83 -0.25 -55.12
C GLN A 49 -8.48 0.07 -53.78
N TRP A 50 -9.38 -0.77 -53.28
CA TRP A 50 -10.08 -0.52 -52.02
C TRP A 50 -9.16 -0.73 -50.83
N ARG A 51 -9.32 0.12 -49.81
CA ARG A 51 -8.58 -0.01 -48.56
C ARG A 51 -8.83 -1.41 -47.99
N GLY A 52 -7.74 -2.10 -47.65
CA GLY A 52 -7.79 -3.43 -47.06
C GLY A 52 -8.02 -4.58 -48.04
N VAL A 53 -8.23 -4.34 -49.34
CA VAL A 53 -8.38 -5.42 -50.33
C VAL A 53 -7.07 -5.65 -51.07
N GLN A 54 -6.59 -6.90 -51.08
CA GLN A 54 -5.43 -7.31 -51.87
C GLN A 54 -5.85 -8.28 -52.96
N CYS A 55 -5.40 -8.03 -54.19
CA CYS A 55 -5.63 -8.89 -55.34
C CYS A 55 -4.34 -9.54 -55.85
N SER A 56 -4.48 -10.67 -56.53
CA SER A 56 -3.41 -11.33 -57.29
C SER A 56 -2.96 -10.45 -58.47
N ASN A 57 -1.67 -10.14 -58.53
CA ASN A 57 -1.06 -9.40 -59.64
C ASN A 57 -1.17 -10.12 -61.00
N HIS A 58 -1.52 -11.41 -61.02
CA HIS A 58 -1.63 -12.22 -62.23
C HIS A 58 -3.06 -12.42 -62.71
N THR A 59 -4.03 -12.49 -61.78
CA THR A 59 -5.43 -12.85 -62.11
C THR A 59 -6.45 -11.76 -61.77
N GLY A 60 -6.05 -10.71 -61.03
CA GLY A 60 -6.97 -9.65 -60.56
C GLY A 60 -7.98 -10.11 -59.51
N GLN A 61 -7.85 -11.35 -59.01
CA GLN A 61 -8.75 -11.92 -58.00
C GLN A 61 -8.32 -11.58 -56.59
N VAL A 62 -9.28 -11.42 -55.68
CA VAL A 62 -9.04 -11.10 -54.27
C VAL A 62 -8.37 -12.28 -53.56
N VAL A 63 -7.21 -12.00 -52.95
CA VAL A 63 -6.40 -12.97 -52.20
C VAL A 63 -6.29 -12.64 -50.72
N GLY A 64 -6.56 -11.39 -50.32
CA GLY A 64 -6.47 -10.97 -48.92
C GLY A 64 -7.43 -9.85 -48.56
N LEU A 65 -7.94 -9.88 -47.32
CA LEU A 65 -8.72 -8.83 -46.68
C LEU A 65 -8.06 -8.43 -45.36
N TYR A 66 -7.69 -7.15 -45.25
CA TYR A 66 -6.97 -6.53 -44.13
C TYR A 66 -7.78 -5.38 -43.57
N LEU A 67 -8.66 -5.69 -42.61
CA LEU A 67 -9.65 -4.77 -42.05
C LEU A 67 -9.46 -4.58 -40.55
N GLN A 68 -8.21 -4.53 -40.10
CA GLN A 68 -7.86 -4.31 -38.70
C GLN A 68 -8.03 -2.85 -38.25
N GLU A 69 -8.30 -2.65 -36.95
CA GLU A 69 -8.43 -1.32 -36.31
C GLU A 69 -9.47 -0.41 -36.98
N GLY A 70 -10.52 -1.01 -37.56
CA GLY A 70 -11.55 -0.28 -38.29
C GLY A 70 -12.73 0.18 -37.42
N SER A 71 -12.80 -0.27 -36.17
CA SER A 71 -14.00 -0.17 -35.31
C SER A 71 -15.25 -0.69 -36.03
N LEU A 72 -15.08 -1.73 -36.85
CA LEU A 72 -16.15 -2.37 -37.60
C LEU A 72 -16.99 -3.24 -36.66
N GLY A 73 -18.31 -3.19 -36.83
CA GLY A 73 -19.26 -4.08 -36.16
C GLY A 73 -20.20 -4.76 -37.14
N GLY A 74 -21.33 -5.27 -36.64
CA GLY A 74 -22.36 -5.90 -37.47
C GLY A 74 -22.09 -7.37 -37.84
N GLU A 75 -22.64 -7.81 -38.97
CA GLU A 75 -22.63 -9.22 -39.39
C GLU A 75 -21.56 -9.51 -40.44
N ILE A 76 -20.71 -10.51 -40.16
CA ILE A 76 -19.79 -11.06 -41.16
C ILE A 76 -20.57 -11.93 -42.14
N SER A 77 -20.81 -11.40 -43.34
CA SER A 77 -21.65 -12.03 -44.35
C SER A 77 -21.02 -13.30 -45.00
N PRO A 78 -21.81 -14.37 -45.27
CA PRO A 78 -21.37 -15.53 -46.06
C PRO A 78 -20.95 -15.24 -47.50
N SER A 79 -21.19 -14.02 -47.99
CA SER A 79 -20.72 -13.58 -49.32
C SER A 79 -19.21 -13.74 -49.52
N LEU A 80 -18.41 -13.78 -48.44
CA LEU A 80 -16.98 -14.08 -48.49
C LEU A 80 -16.65 -15.44 -49.13
N LEU A 81 -17.59 -16.40 -49.15
CA LEU A 81 -17.41 -17.70 -49.82
C LEU A 81 -17.24 -17.58 -51.35
N GLU A 82 -17.62 -16.45 -51.93
CA GLU A 82 -17.42 -16.19 -53.37
C GLU A 82 -15.99 -15.75 -53.71
N LEU A 83 -15.15 -15.48 -52.70
CA LEU A 83 -13.74 -15.15 -52.84
C LEU A 83 -12.90 -16.44 -52.85
N GLU A 84 -12.94 -17.16 -53.97
CA GLU A 84 -12.39 -18.53 -54.10
C GLU A 84 -10.87 -18.63 -53.87
N LEU A 85 -10.14 -17.53 -54.04
CA LEU A 85 -8.69 -17.45 -53.82
C LEU A 85 -8.29 -16.73 -52.52
N LEU A 86 -9.25 -16.44 -51.62
CA LEU A 86 -8.96 -15.78 -50.37
C LEU A 86 -8.04 -16.63 -49.49
N THR A 87 -6.87 -16.09 -49.18
CA THR A 87 -5.82 -16.72 -48.36
C THR A 87 -5.62 -16.02 -47.02
N HIS A 88 -5.92 -14.72 -46.92
CA HIS A 88 -5.73 -13.91 -45.73
C HIS A 88 -7.04 -13.21 -45.34
N LEU A 89 -7.47 -13.35 -44.09
CA LEU A 89 -8.59 -12.62 -43.51
C LEU A 89 -8.20 -12.08 -42.14
N TYR A 90 -8.09 -10.76 -42.05
CA TYR A 90 -7.72 -10.02 -40.84
C TYR A 90 -8.88 -9.10 -40.45
N LEU A 91 -9.50 -9.40 -39.31
CA LEU A 91 -10.60 -8.63 -38.73
C LEU A 91 -10.26 -8.17 -37.29
N ASN A 92 -8.99 -8.19 -36.90
CA ASN A 92 -8.58 -7.92 -35.53
C ASN A 92 -8.73 -6.44 -35.11
N PHE A 93 -8.84 -6.19 -33.80
CA PHE A 93 -9.09 -4.84 -33.24
C PHE A 93 -10.35 -4.17 -33.82
N ASN A 94 -11.45 -4.93 -33.86
CA ASN A 94 -12.78 -4.45 -34.22
C ASN A 94 -13.76 -4.74 -33.08
N ASP A 95 -15.04 -4.38 -33.23
CA ASP A 95 -16.05 -4.66 -32.22
C ASP A 95 -17.30 -5.26 -32.87
N PHE A 96 -17.32 -6.59 -33.01
CA PHE A 96 -18.48 -7.30 -33.56
C PHE A 96 -19.59 -7.52 -32.51
N GLU A 97 -19.68 -6.62 -31.53
CA GLU A 97 -20.81 -6.45 -30.59
C GLU A 97 -21.24 -7.73 -29.87
N GLY A 98 -20.29 -8.59 -29.55
CA GLY A 98 -20.57 -9.84 -28.84
C GLY A 98 -21.08 -10.98 -29.72
N SER A 99 -21.01 -10.87 -31.05
CA SER A 99 -21.48 -11.91 -31.98
C SER A 99 -20.66 -13.21 -31.90
N SER A 100 -21.24 -14.30 -32.38
CA SER A 100 -20.51 -15.57 -32.50
C SER A 100 -19.72 -15.64 -33.80
N ILE A 101 -18.55 -16.30 -33.75
CA ILE A 101 -17.75 -16.55 -34.95
C ILE A 101 -18.57 -17.39 -35.95
N PRO A 102 -18.80 -16.90 -37.18
CA PRO A 102 -19.62 -17.63 -38.15
C PRO A 102 -18.98 -18.95 -38.58
N PRO A 103 -19.67 -20.09 -38.46
CA PRO A 103 -19.12 -21.39 -38.85
C PRO A 103 -18.77 -21.51 -40.34
N PHE A 104 -19.37 -20.69 -41.21
CA PHE A 104 -19.08 -20.73 -42.65
C PHE A 104 -17.64 -20.34 -42.99
N LEU A 105 -16.95 -19.60 -42.11
CA LEU A 105 -15.53 -19.26 -42.29
C LEU A 105 -14.65 -20.52 -42.43
N ALA A 106 -15.09 -21.64 -41.84
CA ALA A 106 -14.50 -22.96 -41.99
C ALA A 106 -14.59 -23.55 -43.41
N SER A 107 -15.35 -22.92 -44.31
CA SER A 107 -15.58 -23.39 -45.69
C SER A 107 -14.81 -22.56 -46.72
N LEU A 108 -13.94 -21.64 -46.29
CA LEU A 108 -13.08 -20.87 -47.18
C LEU A 108 -11.97 -21.79 -47.74
N PRO A 109 -11.94 -22.05 -49.06
CA PRO A 109 -11.21 -23.18 -49.62
C PRO A 109 -9.68 -23.04 -49.60
N LYS A 110 -9.18 -21.80 -49.52
CA LYS A 110 -7.75 -21.46 -49.65
C LYS A 110 -7.19 -20.68 -48.47
N ILE A 111 -7.96 -20.51 -47.40
CA ILE A 111 -7.54 -19.69 -46.26
C ILE A 111 -6.26 -20.27 -45.61
N GLN A 112 -5.30 -19.39 -45.35
CA GLN A 112 -4.01 -19.68 -44.72
C GLN A 112 -3.84 -18.88 -43.43
N TYR A 113 -4.34 -17.65 -43.38
CA TYR A 113 -4.27 -16.75 -42.23
C TYR A 113 -5.67 -16.30 -41.87
N LEU A 114 -6.12 -16.69 -40.67
CA LEU A 114 -7.40 -16.28 -40.10
C LEU A 114 -7.14 -15.59 -38.76
N ILE A 115 -7.22 -14.26 -38.78
CA ILE A 115 -6.86 -13.39 -37.65
C ILE A 115 -8.11 -12.63 -37.20
N LEU A 116 -8.63 -13.03 -36.04
CA LEU A 116 -9.90 -12.56 -35.46
C LEU A 116 -9.71 -12.05 -34.03
N SER A 117 -8.48 -11.69 -33.65
CA SER A 117 -8.11 -11.25 -32.31
C SER A 117 -8.73 -9.91 -31.92
N ASP A 118 -9.00 -9.71 -30.62
CA ASP A 118 -9.53 -8.44 -30.08
C ASP A 118 -10.73 -7.90 -30.87
N ALA A 119 -11.71 -8.77 -31.13
CA ALA A 119 -12.83 -8.49 -32.03
C ALA A 119 -14.19 -8.59 -31.33
N ASN A 120 -14.19 -8.78 -30.00
CA ASN A 120 -15.36 -8.96 -29.15
C ASN A 120 -16.28 -10.12 -29.59
N PHE A 121 -15.71 -11.23 -30.07
CA PHE A 121 -16.46 -12.44 -30.35
C PHE A 121 -16.81 -13.20 -29.06
N THR A 122 -17.98 -13.83 -29.04
CA THR A 122 -18.47 -14.61 -27.88
C THR A 122 -18.98 -16.00 -28.28
N GLY A 123 -19.19 -16.85 -27.29
CA GLY A 123 -19.81 -18.15 -27.49
C GLY A 123 -18.81 -19.27 -27.78
N HIS A 124 -19.29 -20.33 -28.44
CA HIS A 124 -18.50 -21.53 -28.63
C HIS A 124 -17.60 -21.44 -29.86
N LEU A 125 -16.34 -21.87 -29.72
CA LEU A 125 -15.40 -21.92 -30.84
C LEU A 125 -15.87 -22.96 -31.88
N PRO A 126 -16.01 -22.62 -33.17
CA PRO A 126 -16.51 -23.54 -34.19
C PRO A 126 -15.53 -24.70 -34.44
N SER A 127 -15.92 -25.94 -34.07
CA SER A 127 -15.10 -27.14 -34.34
C SER A 127 -14.91 -27.42 -35.84
N GLN A 128 -15.75 -26.84 -36.69
CA GLN A 128 -15.63 -26.88 -38.15
C GLN A 128 -14.31 -26.29 -38.64
N PHE A 129 -13.64 -25.43 -37.86
CA PHE A 129 -12.32 -24.90 -38.21
C PHE A 129 -11.29 -26.00 -38.50
N GLY A 130 -11.48 -27.22 -37.97
CA GLY A 130 -10.67 -28.39 -38.33
C GLY A 130 -10.70 -28.75 -39.83
N ASN A 131 -11.65 -28.24 -40.62
CA ASN A 131 -11.71 -28.44 -42.07
C ASN A 131 -10.69 -27.59 -42.85
N LEU A 132 -10.04 -26.60 -42.22
CA LEU A 132 -9.13 -25.65 -42.86
C LEU A 132 -7.71 -26.23 -43.00
N SER A 133 -7.54 -27.29 -43.79
CA SER A 133 -6.26 -28.02 -43.88
C SER A 133 -5.06 -27.21 -44.42
N ASN A 134 -5.31 -26.08 -45.10
CA ASN A 134 -4.29 -25.14 -45.59
C ASN A 134 -3.89 -24.06 -44.57
N LEU A 135 -4.56 -24.02 -43.40
CA LEU A 135 -4.34 -22.97 -42.42
C LEU A 135 -2.92 -23.05 -41.86
N LEU A 136 -2.21 -21.93 -41.93
CA LEU A 136 -0.85 -21.74 -41.42
C LEU A 136 -0.88 -20.97 -40.09
N SER A 137 -1.83 -20.04 -39.93
CA SER A 137 -1.96 -19.19 -38.76
C SER A 137 -3.43 -19.03 -38.36
N LEU A 138 -3.70 -19.28 -37.09
CA LEU A 138 -5.00 -19.02 -36.46
C LEU A 138 -4.76 -18.16 -35.22
N ASP A 139 -5.37 -16.97 -35.19
CA ASP A 139 -5.31 -16.07 -34.04
C ASP A 139 -6.74 -15.68 -33.64
N LEU A 140 -7.11 -16.09 -32.44
CA LEU A 140 -8.41 -15.81 -31.81
C LEU A 140 -8.24 -15.07 -30.47
N SER A 141 -7.04 -14.54 -30.20
CA SER A 141 -6.68 -13.95 -28.92
C SER A 141 -7.55 -12.75 -28.52
N GLY A 142 -7.57 -12.41 -27.22
CA GLY A 142 -8.29 -11.22 -26.73
C GLY A 142 -9.83 -11.30 -26.76
N ASN A 143 -10.40 -12.44 -27.16
CA ASN A 143 -11.85 -12.66 -27.16
C ASN A 143 -12.30 -13.39 -25.88
N TYR A 144 -12.36 -12.67 -24.75
CA TYR A 144 -12.57 -13.19 -23.39
C TYR A 144 -13.82 -14.06 -23.16
N HIS A 145 -14.81 -13.97 -24.04
CA HIS A 145 -16.08 -14.71 -23.92
C HIS A 145 -16.17 -15.91 -24.87
N LEU A 146 -15.13 -16.15 -25.68
CA LEU A 146 -14.98 -17.40 -26.41
C LEU A 146 -14.60 -18.52 -25.45
N HIS A 147 -15.18 -19.70 -25.70
CA HIS A 147 -14.86 -20.88 -24.92
C HIS A 147 -14.88 -22.15 -25.76
N SER A 148 -14.03 -23.11 -25.39
CA SER A 148 -14.04 -24.45 -25.96
C SER A 148 -13.89 -25.51 -24.88
N GLY A 149 -14.71 -26.56 -24.96
CA GLY A 149 -14.59 -27.74 -24.10
C GLY A 149 -13.72 -28.86 -24.69
N ASN A 150 -13.29 -28.74 -25.95
CA ASN A 150 -12.49 -29.75 -26.62
C ASN A 150 -11.68 -29.13 -27.77
N LEU A 151 -10.41 -29.52 -27.89
CA LEU A 151 -9.50 -29.06 -28.93
C LEU A 151 -9.13 -30.13 -29.97
N GLU A 152 -9.74 -31.32 -29.94
CA GLU A 152 -9.42 -32.42 -30.88
C GLU A 152 -9.55 -32.04 -32.37
N TRP A 153 -10.37 -31.04 -32.71
CA TRP A 153 -10.49 -30.55 -34.08
C TRP A 153 -9.17 -29.96 -34.61
N LEU A 154 -8.30 -29.42 -33.74
CA LEU A 154 -6.96 -28.93 -34.12
C LEU A 154 -6.11 -30.03 -34.77
N SER A 155 -6.28 -31.28 -34.38
CA SER A 155 -5.47 -32.39 -34.91
C SER A 155 -5.58 -32.60 -36.43
N HIS A 156 -6.58 -31.99 -37.07
CA HIS A 156 -6.77 -32.02 -38.53
C HIS A 156 -5.96 -30.92 -39.26
N LEU A 157 -5.41 -29.94 -38.53
CA LEU A 157 -4.69 -28.78 -39.07
C LEU A 157 -3.19 -29.04 -39.21
N SER A 158 -2.82 -30.02 -40.03
CA SER A 158 -1.42 -30.46 -40.19
C SER A 158 -0.43 -29.39 -40.68
N SER A 159 -0.93 -28.33 -41.35
CA SER A 159 -0.12 -27.21 -41.88
C SER A 159 0.08 -26.08 -40.87
N LEU A 160 -0.62 -26.10 -39.74
CA LEU A 160 -0.65 -25.00 -38.78
C LEU A 160 0.73 -24.79 -38.14
N ARG A 161 1.20 -23.55 -38.18
CA ARG A 161 2.50 -23.12 -37.65
C ARG A 161 2.37 -22.18 -36.45
N HIS A 162 1.32 -21.37 -36.46
CA HIS A 162 1.04 -20.39 -35.41
C HIS A 162 -0.40 -20.57 -34.92
N LEU A 163 -0.54 -20.78 -33.62
CA LEU A 163 -1.82 -20.87 -32.93
C LEU A 163 -1.80 -19.94 -31.73
N ASP A 164 -2.65 -18.92 -31.77
CA ASP A 164 -2.88 -18.02 -30.65
C ASP A 164 -4.34 -18.11 -30.20
N LEU A 165 -4.52 -18.57 -28.96
CA LEU A 165 -5.80 -18.66 -28.28
C LEU A 165 -5.78 -17.88 -26.95
N ASN A 166 -4.84 -16.95 -26.76
CA ASN A 166 -4.72 -16.20 -25.52
C ASN A 166 -6.06 -15.60 -25.08
N SER A 167 -6.38 -15.72 -23.79
CA SER A 167 -7.66 -15.25 -23.21
C SER A 167 -8.92 -15.98 -23.67
N VAL A 168 -8.82 -17.07 -24.44
CA VAL A 168 -9.96 -17.96 -24.74
C VAL A 168 -10.16 -18.95 -23.60
N ASN A 169 -11.39 -19.12 -23.11
CA ASN A 169 -11.66 -20.03 -22.00
C ASN A 169 -11.56 -21.51 -22.43
N LEU A 170 -10.51 -22.18 -21.96
CA LEU A 170 -10.19 -23.59 -22.20
C LEU A 170 -10.29 -24.46 -20.93
N SER A 171 -10.89 -23.95 -19.85
CA SER A 171 -11.04 -24.64 -18.55
C SER A 171 -11.69 -26.03 -18.59
N LYS A 172 -12.45 -26.33 -19.66
CA LYS A 172 -13.09 -27.64 -19.85
C LYS A 172 -12.31 -28.57 -20.79
N ALA A 173 -11.24 -28.10 -21.43
CA ALA A 173 -10.47 -28.84 -22.42
C ALA A 173 -9.39 -29.73 -21.77
N ILE A 174 -9.81 -30.76 -21.02
CA ILE A 174 -8.91 -31.67 -20.29
C ILE A 174 -7.86 -32.42 -21.14
N HIS A 175 -8.04 -32.45 -22.46
CA HIS A 175 -7.14 -33.12 -23.41
C HIS A 175 -6.42 -32.14 -24.35
N TRP A 176 -6.26 -30.89 -23.94
CA TRP A 176 -5.64 -29.85 -24.78
C TRP A 176 -4.22 -30.25 -25.24
N SER A 177 -3.40 -30.80 -24.34
CA SER A 177 -2.00 -31.16 -24.67
C SER A 177 -1.91 -32.30 -25.69
N GLN A 178 -2.83 -33.27 -25.66
CA GLN A 178 -2.91 -34.33 -26.68
C GLN A 178 -3.29 -33.76 -28.06
N ALA A 179 -4.15 -32.75 -28.11
CA ALA A 179 -4.50 -32.09 -29.37
C ALA A 179 -3.31 -31.33 -29.96
N ILE A 180 -2.56 -30.59 -29.13
CA ILE A 180 -1.36 -29.86 -29.55
C ILE A 180 -0.27 -30.81 -30.06
N ASN A 181 -0.03 -31.92 -29.35
CA ASN A 181 0.99 -32.90 -29.74
C ASN A 181 0.76 -33.51 -31.14
N LYS A 182 -0.47 -33.45 -31.67
CA LYS A 182 -0.83 -33.95 -33.01
C LYS A 182 -0.55 -32.93 -34.14
N LEU A 183 -0.02 -31.73 -33.84
CA LEU A 183 0.25 -30.68 -34.82
C LEU A 183 1.72 -30.69 -35.29
N PRO A 184 2.08 -31.37 -36.39
CA PRO A 184 3.48 -31.63 -36.75
C PRO A 184 4.29 -30.39 -37.14
N SER A 185 3.63 -29.32 -37.58
CA SER A 185 4.24 -28.10 -38.13
C SER A 185 4.24 -26.91 -37.16
N LEU A 186 3.76 -27.09 -35.93
CA LEU A 186 3.58 -26.00 -34.98
C LEU A 186 4.92 -25.45 -34.50
N ILE A 187 5.07 -24.11 -34.55
CA ILE A 187 6.28 -23.37 -34.18
C ILE A 187 5.99 -22.37 -33.06
N HIS A 188 4.79 -21.78 -33.06
CA HIS A 188 4.36 -20.80 -32.09
C HIS A 188 3.02 -21.23 -31.48
N LEU A 189 2.99 -21.30 -30.15
CA LEU A 189 1.80 -21.61 -29.38
C LEU A 189 1.63 -20.60 -28.24
N ASN A 190 0.51 -19.88 -28.25
CA ASN A 190 0.11 -19.00 -27.17
C ASN A 190 -1.23 -19.48 -26.58
N LEU A 191 -1.18 -19.91 -25.33
CA LEU A 191 -2.33 -20.33 -24.53
C LEU A 191 -2.37 -19.58 -23.19
N GLY A 192 -1.86 -18.34 -23.15
CA GLY A 192 -1.91 -17.51 -21.97
C GLY A 192 -3.34 -17.16 -21.55
N SER A 193 -3.61 -16.98 -20.26
CA SER A 193 -4.91 -16.60 -19.71
C SER A 193 -6.09 -17.49 -20.17
N CYS A 194 -5.86 -18.78 -20.41
CA CYS A 194 -6.88 -19.71 -20.93
C CYS A 194 -7.61 -20.51 -19.84
N GLY A 195 -7.09 -20.53 -18.62
CA GLY A 195 -7.56 -21.40 -17.52
C GLY A 195 -7.30 -22.88 -17.82
N LEU A 196 -6.11 -23.23 -18.31
CA LEU A 196 -5.78 -24.59 -18.74
C LEU A 196 -5.84 -25.62 -17.58
N PRO A 197 -6.61 -26.71 -17.71
CA PRO A 197 -6.69 -27.74 -16.67
C PRO A 197 -5.37 -28.52 -16.51
N PRO A 198 -5.11 -29.09 -15.31
CA PRO A 198 -3.88 -29.84 -15.03
C PRO A 198 -3.74 -31.10 -15.88
N LEU A 199 -2.50 -31.51 -16.13
CA LEU A 199 -2.20 -32.75 -16.86
C LEU A 199 -2.54 -33.98 -16.00
N THR A 200 -3.64 -34.66 -16.32
CA THR A 200 -4.21 -35.75 -15.50
C THR A 200 -3.53 -37.13 -15.65
N THR A 201 -2.47 -37.27 -16.44
CA THR A 201 -1.75 -38.56 -16.59
C THR A 201 -0.25 -38.38 -16.86
N PRO A 202 0.63 -39.17 -16.22
CA PRO A 202 2.04 -39.23 -16.59
C PRO A 202 2.17 -40.04 -17.88
N PHE A 203 2.02 -39.39 -19.03
CA PHE A 203 2.27 -40.05 -20.30
C PHE A 203 3.77 -40.22 -20.53
N LEU A 204 4.27 -41.39 -20.11
CA LEU A 204 5.38 -42.07 -20.75
C LEU A 204 4.90 -42.59 -22.11
N SER A 205 5.01 -41.77 -23.15
CA SER A 205 5.05 -42.25 -24.53
C SER A 205 5.86 -41.26 -25.35
N PRO A 206 6.95 -41.69 -26.01
CA PRO A 206 7.62 -40.90 -27.03
C PRO A 206 6.72 -40.89 -28.27
N VAL A 207 5.63 -40.11 -28.21
CA VAL A 207 4.86 -39.80 -29.41
C VAL A 207 5.68 -38.74 -30.13
N ASN A 208 6.09 -39.02 -31.37
CA ASN A 208 6.69 -38.08 -32.32
C ASN A 208 5.84 -36.80 -32.47
N SER A 209 5.90 -35.92 -31.48
CA SER A 209 5.08 -34.71 -31.35
C SER A 209 5.96 -33.52 -31.73
N SER A 210 5.54 -32.80 -32.78
CA SER A 210 6.02 -31.48 -33.26
C SER A 210 7.45 -31.06 -32.90
N ALA A 211 8.45 -31.54 -33.64
CA ALA A 211 9.89 -31.22 -33.45
C ALA A 211 10.33 -29.78 -33.80
N HIS A 212 9.44 -28.77 -33.68
CA HIS A 212 9.72 -27.40 -34.13
C HIS A 212 9.16 -26.28 -33.24
N LEU A 213 8.59 -26.59 -32.05
CA LEU A 213 8.05 -25.55 -31.17
C LEU A 213 9.19 -24.66 -30.67
N ALA A 214 9.15 -23.38 -31.05
CA ALA A 214 10.16 -22.37 -30.74
C ALA A 214 9.64 -21.30 -29.76
N PHE A 215 8.34 -21.03 -29.78
CA PHE A 215 7.68 -20.08 -28.90
C PHE A 215 6.53 -20.78 -28.17
N LEU A 216 6.53 -20.69 -26.83
CA LEU A 216 5.49 -21.22 -25.97
C LEU A 216 5.16 -20.22 -24.86
N ASP A 217 3.91 -19.78 -24.83
CA ASP A 217 3.34 -18.97 -23.75
C ASP A 217 2.18 -19.71 -23.08
N LEU A 218 2.34 -19.99 -21.78
CA LEU A 218 1.34 -20.57 -20.88
C LEU A 218 1.09 -19.67 -19.67
N SER A 219 1.37 -18.37 -19.77
CA SER A 219 1.23 -17.39 -18.69
C SER A 219 -0.22 -17.25 -18.21
N TYR A 220 -0.43 -16.74 -16.99
CA TYR A 220 -1.76 -16.38 -16.46
C TYR A 220 -2.79 -17.54 -16.45
N ASN A 221 -2.36 -18.80 -16.34
CA ASN A 221 -3.27 -19.96 -16.21
C ASN A 221 -3.49 -20.34 -14.73
N ASP A 222 -3.91 -19.34 -13.94
CA ASP A 222 -4.14 -19.44 -12.51
C ASP A 222 -5.03 -20.63 -12.10
N PHE A 223 -4.72 -21.22 -10.94
CA PHE A 223 -5.49 -22.27 -10.24
C PHE A 223 -5.50 -23.69 -10.82
N ASP A 224 -4.80 -23.94 -11.93
CA ASP A 224 -4.80 -25.27 -12.57
C ASP A 224 -3.43 -25.73 -13.10
N LEU A 225 -2.51 -24.80 -13.43
CA LEU A 225 -1.17 -25.15 -13.90
C LEU A 225 -0.21 -25.39 -12.73
N THR A 226 0.29 -26.62 -12.62
CA THR A 226 1.21 -27.08 -11.55
C THR A 226 2.52 -27.58 -12.14
N SER A 227 3.49 -27.98 -11.29
CA SER A 227 4.76 -28.58 -11.72
C SER A 227 4.61 -29.89 -12.52
N SER A 228 3.40 -30.44 -12.62
CA SER A 228 3.06 -31.53 -13.55
C SER A 228 3.24 -31.19 -15.02
N ILE A 229 3.37 -29.91 -15.39
CA ILE A 229 3.62 -29.46 -16.77
C ILE A 229 5.04 -29.78 -17.27
N TYR A 230 6.02 -29.86 -16.35
CA TYR A 230 7.44 -29.98 -16.70
C TYR A 230 7.78 -31.16 -17.62
N PRO A 231 7.26 -32.39 -17.40
CA PRO A 231 7.53 -33.51 -18.31
C PRO A 231 7.04 -33.28 -19.75
N TRP A 232 5.92 -32.56 -19.93
CA TRP A 232 5.43 -32.22 -21.26
C TRP A 232 6.31 -31.13 -21.91
N LEU A 233 6.63 -30.09 -21.13
CA LEU A 233 7.51 -28.99 -21.56
C LEU A 233 8.89 -29.48 -22.00
N PHE A 234 9.51 -30.40 -21.24
CA PHE A 234 10.86 -30.85 -21.51
C PHE A 234 11.01 -31.73 -22.76
N ASN A 235 9.90 -32.10 -23.41
CA ASN A 235 9.94 -32.69 -24.74
C ASN A 235 10.46 -31.70 -25.81
N PHE A 236 10.44 -30.39 -25.53
CA PHE A 236 10.85 -29.33 -26.46
C PHE A 236 12.18 -28.67 -26.08
N THR A 237 12.99 -29.36 -25.25
CA THR A 237 14.26 -28.83 -24.70
C THR A 237 15.24 -28.31 -25.75
N THR A 238 15.27 -28.86 -26.96
CA THR A 238 16.24 -28.47 -27.99
C THR A 238 15.73 -27.44 -29.01
N THR A 239 14.43 -27.11 -28.97
CA THR A 239 13.78 -26.26 -29.99
C THR A 239 13.26 -24.95 -29.43
N LEU A 240 12.86 -24.91 -28.16
CA LEU A 240 12.31 -23.71 -27.55
C LEU A 240 13.36 -22.59 -27.48
N VAL A 241 12.93 -21.41 -27.91
CA VAL A 241 13.70 -20.16 -27.89
C VAL A 241 13.06 -19.18 -26.91
N HIS A 242 11.73 -19.14 -26.85
CA HIS A 242 10.96 -18.35 -25.90
C HIS A 242 10.02 -19.25 -25.09
N LEU A 243 10.05 -19.09 -23.78
CA LEU A 243 9.18 -19.80 -22.85
C LEU A 243 8.67 -18.84 -21.76
N ASP A 244 7.36 -18.67 -21.72
CA ASP A 244 6.66 -17.92 -20.68
C ASP A 244 5.74 -18.86 -19.87
N LEU A 245 6.04 -19.00 -18.58
CA LEU A 245 5.21 -19.68 -17.57
C LEU A 245 4.84 -18.71 -16.44
N SER A 246 4.89 -17.40 -16.68
CA SER A 246 4.66 -16.38 -15.67
C SER A 246 3.24 -16.39 -15.12
N SER A 247 3.06 -15.85 -13.91
CA SER A 247 1.74 -15.67 -13.30
C SER A 247 0.89 -16.95 -13.25
N ASN A 248 1.46 -18.07 -12.81
CA ASN A 248 0.74 -19.32 -12.54
C ASN A 248 0.79 -19.65 -11.04
N VAL A 249 -0.19 -19.15 -10.28
CA VAL A 249 -0.15 -19.18 -8.79
C VAL A 249 -0.01 -20.59 -8.17
N ASP A 250 -0.37 -21.67 -8.87
CA ASP A 250 -0.21 -23.05 -8.38
C ASP A 250 1.12 -23.72 -8.78
N LEU A 251 1.96 -23.05 -9.59
CA LEU A 251 3.30 -23.50 -9.91
C LEU A 251 4.23 -23.25 -8.73
N ASN A 252 4.45 -24.32 -7.95
CA ASN A 252 5.22 -24.30 -6.71
C ASN A 252 6.36 -25.34 -6.69
N GLY A 253 7.12 -25.35 -5.60
CA GLY A 253 8.29 -26.22 -5.44
C GLY A 253 9.57 -25.54 -5.93
N SER A 254 10.63 -26.32 -6.11
CA SER A 254 11.91 -25.80 -6.62
C SER A 254 11.92 -25.73 -8.14
N ILE A 255 12.70 -24.79 -8.69
CA ILE A 255 13.04 -24.78 -10.11
C ILE A 255 13.75 -26.10 -10.45
N SER A 256 13.35 -26.74 -11.55
CA SER A 256 13.91 -28.03 -11.98
C SER A 256 15.26 -27.86 -12.67
N ASP A 257 16.24 -28.70 -12.32
CA ASP A 257 17.55 -28.72 -13.00
C ASP A 257 17.44 -29.04 -14.50
N ALA A 258 16.34 -29.66 -14.95
CA ALA A 258 16.14 -30.01 -16.35
C ALA A 258 16.04 -28.77 -17.27
N PHE A 259 15.71 -27.59 -16.74
CA PHE A 259 15.77 -26.33 -17.49
C PHE A 259 17.18 -26.07 -18.06
N GLY A 260 18.24 -26.48 -17.37
CA GLY A 260 19.61 -26.31 -17.85
C GLY A 260 19.96 -27.09 -19.12
N ASN A 261 19.09 -28.01 -19.56
CA ASN A 261 19.23 -28.69 -20.85
C ASN A 261 18.64 -27.89 -22.02
N MET A 262 17.92 -26.79 -21.75
CA MET A 262 17.24 -25.96 -22.75
C MET A 262 18.16 -24.90 -23.35
N ILE A 263 19.26 -25.35 -23.97
CA ILE A 263 20.36 -24.48 -24.41
C ILE A 263 20.00 -23.50 -25.55
N SER A 264 18.87 -23.71 -26.22
CA SER A 264 18.35 -22.83 -27.28
C SER A 264 17.51 -21.67 -26.75
N LEU A 265 17.10 -21.70 -25.47
CA LEU A 265 16.30 -20.63 -24.87
C LEU A 265 17.09 -19.32 -24.87
N ALA A 266 16.49 -18.30 -25.48
CA ALA A 266 16.92 -16.91 -25.42
C ALA A 266 16.07 -16.12 -24.42
N ASP A 267 14.83 -16.53 -24.21
CA ASP A 267 13.88 -15.84 -23.34
C ASP A 267 13.19 -16.85 -22.43
N LEU A 268 13.35 -16.65 -21.12
CA LEU A 268 12.74 -17.45 -20.08
C LEU A 268 12.08 -16.53 -19.03
N ASP A 269 10.76 -16.55 -19.00
CA ASP A 269 9.96 -15.93 -17.96
C ASP A 269 9.23 -17.01 -17.14
N ILE A 270 9.58 -17.10 -15.86
CA ILE A 270 8.86 -17.93 -14.87
C ILE A 270 8.49 -17.10 -13.62
N SER A 271 8.26 -15.80 -13.82
CA SER A 271 7.90 -14.83 -12.79
C SER A 271 6.48 -15.01 -12.25
N GLY A 272 6.13 -14.35 -11.14
CA GLY A 272 4.74 -14.34 -10.63
C GLY A 272 4.21 -15.71 -10.19
N ASN A 273 5.11 -16.62 -9.78
CA ASN A 273 4.79 -18.00 -9.40
C ASN A 273 4.97 -18.21 -7.88
N GLN A 274 4.90 -19.45 -7.41
CA GLN A 274 5.14 -19.82 -6.00
C GLN A 274 6.41 -20.68 -5.84
N LEU A 275 7.39 -20.48 -6.73
CA LEU A 275 8.64 -21.24 -6.73
C LEU A 275 9.51 -20.85 -5.52
N GLN A 276 10.15 -21.83 -4.91
CA GLN A 276 10.95 -21.70 -3.68
C GLN A 276 12.30 -22.39 -3.81
N GLY A 277 13.19 -22.21 -2.84
CA GLY A 277 14.55 -22.76 -2.88
C GLY A 277 15.51 -21.89 -3.69
N SER A 278 16.70 -22.41 -3.98
CA SER A 278 17.74 -21.67 -4.69
C SER A 278 17.59 -21.71 -6.21
N ILE A 279 18.11 -20.69 -6.88
CA ILE A 279 18.29 -20.70 -8.35
C ILE A 279 19.29 -21.84 -8.69
N PRO A 280 18.98 -22.74 -9.63
CA PRO A 280 19.85 -23.87 -9.95
C PRO A 280 21.17 -23.48 -10.63
N ASP A 281 22.29 -24.09 -10.20
CA ASP A 281 23.61 -23.89 -10.83
C ASP A 281 23.63 -24.27 -12.33
N ILE A 282 22.74 -25.15 -12.76
CA ILE A 282 22.71 -25.61 -14.15
C ILE A 282 22.22 -24.53 -15.15
N PHE A 283 21.65 -23.41 -14.67
CA PHE A 283 21.22 -22.29 -15.52
C PHE A 283 22.41 -21.69 -16.31
N GLY A 284 23.63 -21.79 -15.79
CA GLY A 284 24.84 -21.39 -16.52
C GLY A 284 25.12 -22.16 -17.80
N ASN A 285 24.40 -23.25 -18.10
CA ASN A 285 24.49 -23.96 -19.38
C ASN A 285 23.65 -23.30 -20.49
N MET A 286 22.69 -22.45 -20.13
CA MET A 286 21.72 -21.84 -21.04
C MET A 286 22.30 -20.61 -21.73
N THR A 287 23.46 -20.77 -22.39
CA THR A 287 24.30 -19.68 -22.93
C THR A 287 23.66 -18.83 -24.04
N SER A 288 22.48 -19.21 -24.54
CA SER A 288 21.71 -18.42 -25.49
C SER A 288 20.81 -17.37 -24.82
N LEU A 289 20.63 -17.42 -23.50
CA LEU A 289 19.73 -16.51 -22.75
C LEU A 289 20.12 -15.04 -22.94
N GLU A 290 19.12 -14.26 -23.33
CA GLU A 290 19.10 -12.81 -23.46
C GLU A 290 18.20 -12.18 -22.39
N LEU A 291 17.07 -12.83 -22.06
CA LEU A 291 16.15 -12.42 -20.99
C LEU A 291 15.96 -13.57 -19.99
N LEU A 292 16.14 -13.27 -18.71
CA LEU A 292 15.80 -14.17 -17.61
C LEU A 292 14.98 -13.43 -16.55
N ASP A 293 13.70 -13.78 -16.43
CA ASP A 293 12.81 -13.27 -15.39
C ASP A 293 12.39 -14.39 -14.41
N LEU A 294 12.85 -14.25 -13.17
CA LEU A 294 12.50 -15.12 -12.03
C LEU A 294 11.77 -14.34 -10.92
N SER A 295 11.30 -13.13 -11.21
CA SER A 295 10.75 -12.21 -10.23
C SER A 295 9.43 -12.68 -9.64
N GLU A 296 9.00 -12.03 -8.55
CA GLU A 296 7.71 -12.33 -7.91
C GLU A 296 7.54 -13.82 -7.54
N ASN A 297 8.57 -14.39 -6.91
CA ASN A 297 8.61 -15.77 -6.43
C ASN A 297 9.05 -15.82 -4.95
N LYS A 298 9.36 -17.00 -4.43
CA LYS A 298 9.87 -17.24 -3.06
C LYS A 298 11.29 -17.79 -3.08
N LEU A 299 12.09 -17.44 -4.08
CA LEU A 299 13.45 -17.94 -4.23
C LEU A 299 14.34 -17.40 -3.10
N GLU A 300 15.25 -18.24 -2.62
CA GLU A 300 16.13 -17.97 -1.49
C GLU A 300 17.59 -18.31 -1.79
N GLY A 301 18.50 -17.92 -0.91
CA GLY A 301 19.93 -18.19 -1.07
C GLY A 301 20.66 -17.17 -1.96
N GLU A 302 21.72 -17.66 -2.60
CA GLU A 302 22.65 -16.88 -3.43
C GLU A 302 22.40 -17.15 -4.92
N ILE A 303 22.82 -16.21 -5.78
CA ILE A 303 22.79 -16.39 -7.25
C ILE A 303 23.94 -17.37 -7.65
N PRO A 304 23.69 -18.38 -8.49
CA PRO A 304 24.73 -19.29 -8.92
C PRO A 304 25.91 -18.62 -9.60
N LYS A 305 27.14 -19.07 -9.27
CA LYS A 305 28.36 -18.58 -9.93
C LYS A 305 28.38 -18.89 -11.43
N SER A 306 27.70 -19.95 -11.82
CA SER A 306 27.59 -20.40 -13.21
C SER A 306 26.83 -19.41 -14.11
N LEU A 307 26.03 -18.48 -13.56
CA LEU A 307 25.41 -17.41 -14.35
C LEU A 307 26.45 -16.49 -15.02
N SER A 308 27.71 -16.52 -14.57
CA SER A 308 28.82 -15.85 -15.26
C SER A 308 29.05 -16.34 -16.69
N ASN A 309 28.48 -17.48 -17.09
CA ASN A 309 28.55 -17.98 -18.46
C ASN A 309 27.56 -17.33 -19.42
N LEU A 310 26.59 -16.54 -18.93
CA LEU A 310 25.49 -15.98 -19.74
C LEU A 310 25.89 -14.66 -20.43
N CYS A 311 26.83 -14.74 -21.36
CA CYS A 311 27.44 -13.56 -21.99
C CYS A 311 26.52 -12.82 -22.99
N ARG A 312 25.30 -13.32 -23.24
CA ARG A 312 24.30 -12.69 -24.10
C ARG A 312 23.18 -12.01 -23.31
N LEU A 313 23.21 -12.13 -21.99
CA LEU A 313 22.15 -11.63 -21.13
C LEU A 313 22.04 -10.10 -21.27
N GLN A 314 20.85 -9.65 -21.66
CA GLN A 314 20.45 -8.25 -21.81
C GLN A 314 19.57 -7.82 -20.65
N GLU A 315 18.73 -8.72 -20.14
CA GLU A 315 17.82 -8.47 -19.04
C GLU A 315 17.88 -9.58 -18.00
N LEU A 316 18.05 -9.17 -16.74
CA LEU A 316 17.97 -10.05 -15.59
C LEU A 316 17.03 -9.43 -14.55
N ASN A 317 15.90 -10.10 -14.32
CA ASN A 317 14.94 -9.72 -13.29
C ASN A 317 14.84 -10.81 -12.22
N LEU A 318 15.29 -10.47 -11.01
CA LEU A 318 15.21 -11.31 -9.82
C LEU A 318 14.43 -10.58 -8.70
N GLY A 319 13.68 -9.53 -9.04
CA GLY A 319 12.96 -8.71 -8.08
C GLY A 319 11.92 -9.51 -7.30
N TYR A 320 11.46 -8.98 -6.16
CA TYR A 320 10.37 -9.57 -5.36
C TYR A 320 10.62 -11.05 -5.02
N ASN A 321 11.76 -11.34 -4.41
CA ASN A 321 12.16 -12.67 -3.94
C ASN A 321 12.74 -12.58 -2.51
N ASN A 322 13.29 -13.68 -1.99
CA ASN A 322 13.88 -13.76 -0.65
C ASN A 322 15.40 -14.01 -0.70
N LEU A 323 16.08 -13.51 -1.74
CA LEU A 323 17.52 -13.69 -1.95
C LEU A 323 18.32 -12.88 -0.92
N SER A 324 19.31 -13.49 -0.27
CA SER A 324 20.00 -12.92 0.91
C SER A 324 21.52 -12.94 0.78
N TRP A 325 22.05 -12.16 -0.17
CA TRP A 325 23.47 -12.18 -0.55
C TRP A 325 24.17 -10.81 -0.51
N GLN A 326 25.44 -10.73 -0.92
CA GLN A 326 26.29 -9.55 -0.97
C GLN A 326 26.41 -9.06 -2.42
N LEU A 327 25.93 -7.84 -2.69
CA LEU A 327 25.87 -7.26 -4.03
C LEU A 327 27.23 -7.24 -4.79
N PRO A 328 28.39 -6.94 -4.17
CA PRO A 328 29.67 -6.99 -4.87
C PRO A 328 29.96 -8.33 -5.54
N GLN A 329 29.57 -9.43 -4.90
CA GLN A 329 29.80 -10.77 -5.42
C GLN A 329 28.88 -11.07 -6.62
N VAL A 330 27.64 -10.57 -6.62
CA VAL A 330 26.69 -10.77 -7.72
C VAL A 330 27.24 -10.21 -9.03
N LEU A 331 27.84 -9.04 -8.97
CA LEU A 331 28.29 -8.32 -10.17
C LEU A 331 29.58 -8.90 -10.74
N ASP A 332 30.49 -9.38 -9.88
CA ASP A 332 31.64 -10.19 -10.31
C ASP A 332 31.19 -11.47 -11.05
N LEU A 333 30.02 -12.02 -10.69
CA LEU A 333 29.45 -13.21 -11.29
C LEU A 333 28.61 -12.94 -12.54
N LEU A 334 28.36 -11.67 -12.89
CA LEU A 334 27.72 -11.29 -14.16
C LEU A 334 28.74 -10.68 -15.15
N ALA A 335 30.04 -10.78 -14.83
CA ALA A 335 31.10 -10.11 -15.57
C ALA A 335 31.11 -10.43 -17.08
N CYS A 336 30.62 -11.59 -17.52
CA CYS A 336 30.56 -11.90 -18.95
C CYS A 336 29.49 -11.11 -19.70
N ALA A 337 28.43 -10.68 -19.01
CA ALA A 337 27.34 -9.87 -19.57
C ALA A 337 27.62 -8.36 -19.46
N ASN A 338 28.84 -7.95 -19.08
CA ASN A 338 29.22 -6.55 -18.91
C ASN A 338 28.87 -5.65 -20.10
N ASP A 339 29.09 -6.12 -21.33
CA ASP A 339 28.82 -5.31 -22.52
C ASP A 339 27.39 -5.47 -23.08
N THR A 340 26.63 -6.45 -22.58
CA THR A 340 25.29 -6.79 -23.10
C THR A 340 24.16 -6.41 -22.16
N LEU A 341 24.38 -6.43 -20.85
CA LEU A 341 23.32 -6.22 -19.85
C LEU A 341 22.82 -4.77 -19.90
N GLU A 342 21.55 -4.62 -20.25
CA GLU A 342 20.83 -3.34 -20.33
C GLU A 342 19.93 -3.10 -19.12
N ILE A 343 19.32 -4.16 -18.59
CA ILE A 343 18.29 -4.08 -17.54
C ILE A 343 18.64 -5.03 -16.40
N LEU A 344 18.73 -4.49 -15.19
CA LEU A 344 18.98 -5.26 -13.98
C LEU A 344 17.99 -4.88 -12.88
N TYR A 345 17.06 -5.79 -12.58
CA TYR A 345 16.11 -5.67 -11.48
C TYR A 345 16.45 -6.64 -10.35
N LEU A 346 16.81 -6.09 -9.19
CA LEU A 346 17.13 -6.84 -7.96
C LEU A 346 16.31 -6.33 -6.76
N SER A 347 15.28 -5.54 -7.01
CA SER A 347 14.48 -4.88 -5.97
C SER A 347 13.72 -5.88 -5.09
N TYR A 348 13.29 -5.45 -3.91
CA TYR A 348 12.47 -6.26 -3.00
C TYR A 348 13.09 -7.64 -2.72
N ASN A 349 14.32 -7.61 -2.21
CA ASN A 349 15.08 -8.79 -1.78
C ASN A 349 15.74 -8.49 -0.41
N GLN A 350 16.65 -9.35 0.04
CA GLN A 350 17.41 -9.17 1.27
C GLN A 350 18.91 -8.93 1.00
N LEU A 351 19.25 -8.29 -0.12
CA LEU A 351 20.64 -8.04 -0.52
C LEU A 351 21.36 -7.10 0.45
N ARG A 352 22.62 -7.39 0.73
CA ARG A 352 23.48 -6.70 1.71
C ARG A 352 24.78 -6.22 1.07
N GLY A 353 25.53 -5.43 1.83
CA GLY A 353 26.83 -4.91 1.42
C GLY A 353 26.72 -3.62 0.63
N SER A 354 27.86 -3.14 0.12
CA SER A 354 27.95 -1.89 -0.63
C SER A 354 27.73 -2.09 -2.12
N ILE A 355 27.26 -1.05 -2.80
CA ILE A 355 27.22 -0.99 -4.26
C ILE A 355 28.68 -0.88 -4.77
N PRO A 356 29.19 -1.84 -5.56
CA PRO A 356 30.55 -1.81 -6.09
C PRO A 356 30.66 -0.90 -7.32
N ASP A 357 31.84 -0.85 -7.94
CA ASP A 357 32.00 -0.16 -9.23
C ASP A 357 31.26 -0.91 -10.35
N LEU A 358 30.27 -0.24 -10.96
CA LEU A 358 29.44 -0.79 -12.03
C LEU A 358 29.93 -0.46 -13.44
N THR A 359 31.07 0.22 -13.59
CA THR A 359 31.55 0.70 -14.90
C THR A 359 31.82 -0.39 -15.93
N GLY A 360 31.93 -1.66 -15.50
CA GLY A 360 31.94 -2.80 -16.40
C GLY A 360 30.65 -2.94 -17.22
N PHE A 361 29.50 -2.54 -16.68
CA PHE A 361 28.18 -2.66 -17.31
C PHE A 361 27.87 -1.46 -18.22
N SER A 362 28.64 -1.30 -19.29
CA SER A 362 28.59 -0.10 -20.15
C SER A 362 27.28 0.06 -20.94
N SER A 363 26.51 -1.02 -21.09
CA SER A 363 25.21 -1.03 -21.77
C SER A 363 24.01 -0.77 -20.85
N LEU A 364 24.23 -0.65 -19.54
CA LEU A 364 23.16 -0.57 -18.54
C LEU A 364 22.30 0.70 -18.72
N ARG A 365 21.01 0.50 -18.94
CA ARG A 365 19.96 1.52 -19.11
C ARG A 365 19.06 1.62 -17.89
N LEU A 366 18.81 0.49 -17.22
CA LEU A 366 18.01 0.41 -16.00
C LEU A 366 18.77 -0.33 -14.90
N LEU A 367 18.81 0.28 -13.73
CA LEU A 367 19.29 -0.36 -12.51
C LEU A 367 18.27 -0.17 -11.39
N ASP A 368 17.71 -1.29 -10.90
CA ASP A 368 16.86 -1.31 -9.72
C ASP A 368 17.43 -2.18 -8.60
N LEU A 369 17.78 -1.53 -7.51
CA LEU A 369 18.30 -2.09 -6.27
C LEU A 369 17.40 -1.75 -5.07
N GLY A 370 16.20 -1.22 -5.31
CA GLY A 370 15.32 -0.71 -4.27
C GLY A 370 14.86 -1.78 -3.28
N TYR A 371 14.46 -1.38 -2.07
CA TYR A 371 13.90 -2.29 -1.06
C TYR A 371 14.82 -3.49 -0.76
N ASN A 372 16.04 -3.19 -0.32
CA ASN A 372 17.06 -4.15 0.08
C ASN A 372 17.72 -3.72 1.40
N GLN A 373 18.78 -4.40 1.82
CA GLN A 373 19.59 -4.11 3.03
C GLN A 373 20.98 -3.58 2.67
N LEU A 374 21.13 -2.89 1.52
CA LEU A 374 22.41 -2.35 1.05
C LEU A 374 22.90 -1.23 1.97
N ASN A 375 24.21 -1.11 2.14
CA ASN A 375 24.84 -0.14 3.03
C ASN A 375 26.06 0.54 2.39
N GLY A 376 26.74 1.40 3.12
CA GLY A 376 27.88 2.16 2.59
C GLY A 376 27.44 3.37 1.76
N THR A 377 28.21 3.74 0.76
CA THR A 377 27.97 4.94 -0.08
C THR A 377 27.56 4.56 -1.49
N LEU A 378 26.81 5.43 -2.17
CA LEU A 378 26.68 5.34 -3.63
C LEU A 378 28.05 5.65 -4.27
N PRO A 379 28.64 4.76 -5.08
CA PRO A 379 29.93 5.02 -5.69
C PRO A 379 29.82 6.09 -6.78
N THR A 380 30.79 7.00 -6.84
CA THR A 380 30.86 8.05 -7.90
C THR A 380 30.98 7.46 -9.31
N SER A 381 31.42 6.21 -9.45
CA SER A 381 31.53 5.54 -10.74
C SER A 381 30.17 5.29 -11.42
N ILE A 382 29.05 5.34 -10.68
CA ILE A 382 27.70 5.33 -11.24
C ILE A 382 27.54 6.43 -12.30
N GLY A 383 28.14 7.61 -12.06
CA GLY A 383 28.08 8.77 -12.96
C GLY A 383 28.88 8.61 -14.25
N ARG A 384 29.43 7.42 -14.52
CA ARG A 384 30.10 7.06 -15.79
C ARG A 384 29.23 6.13 -16.66
N LEU A 385 28.09 5.67 -16.19
CA LEU A 385 27.15 4.85 -16.95
C LEU A 385 26.29 5.73 -17.87
N THR A 386 26.85 6.13 -19.02
CA THR A 386 26.26 7.19 -19.86
C THR A 386 24.90 6.84 -20.49
N LYS A 387 24.57 5.54 -20.61
CA LYS A 387 23.28 5.05 -21.10
C LYS A 387 22.22 4.88 -20.01
N LEU A 388 22.59 5.07 -18.74
CA LEU A 388 21.70 4.86 -17.62
C LEU A 388 20.58 5.91 -17.66
N SER A 389 19.35 5.42 -17.83
CA SER A 389 18.15 6.24 -17.94
C SER A 389 17.28 6.14 -16.69
N LEU A 390 17.26 4.96 -16.05
CA LEU A 390 16.37 4.64 -14.95
C LEU A 390 17.17 4.12 -13.76
N LEU A 391 17.17 4.86 -12.65
CA LEU A 391 17.94 4.53 -11.45
C LEU A 391 17.05 4.47 -10.20
N TYR A 392 16.86 3.27 -9.67
CA TYR A 392 16.07 2.98 -8.47
C TYR A 392 16.93 2.36 -7.38
N ILE A 393 17.13 3.07 -6.27
CA ILE A 393 17.92 2.60 -5.10
C ILE A 393 17.18 2.89 -3.79
N SER A 394 15.90 3.23 -3.87
CA SER A 394 15.09 3.60 -2.70
C SER A 394 15.05 2.52 -1.63
N SER A 395 14.80 2.90 -0.38
CA SER A 395 14.57 1.96 0.74
C SER A 395 15.75 1.01 0.96
N ASN A 396 16.91 1.58 1.25
CA ASN A 396 18.15 0.88 1.64
C ASN A 396 18.76 1.58 2.87
N SER A 397 19.97 1.18 3.27
CA SER A 397 20.74 1.81 4.36
C SER A 397 21.97 2.58 3.84
N LEU A 398 21.88 3.17 2.64
CA LEU A 398 22.97 3.96 2.08
C LEU A 398 23.14 5.29 2.83
N GLN A 399 24.38 5.74 2.92
CA GLN A 399 24.77 6.98 3.59
C GLN A 399 25.84 7.73 2.77
N GLY A 400 26.18 8.94 3.21
CA GLY A 400 27.23 9.74 2.61
C GLY A 400 26.71 10.81 1.64
N ASN A 401 27.64 11.40 0.88
CA ASN A 401 27.36 12.61 0.11
C ASN A 401 27.17 12.32 -1.38
N ILE A 402 26.07 12.81 -1.94
CA ILE A 402 25.85 12.89 -3.39
C ILE A 402 26.43 14.20 -3.89
N SER A 403 27.43 14.09 -4.77
CA SER A 403 28.09 15.20 -5.45
C SER A 403 27.85 15.15 -6.96
N GLU A 404 28.21 16.21 -7.67
CA GLU A 404 28.12 16.31 -9.14
C GLU A 404 28.73 15.11 -9.87
N ALA A 405 29.82 14.54 -9.35
CA ALA A 405 30.49 13.39 -9.94
C ALA A 405 29.60 12.15 -10.10
N HIS A 406 28.58 11.97 -9.25
CA HIS A 406 27.63 10.86 -9.35
C HIS A 406 26.66 11.02 -10.52
N LEU A 407 26.48 12.24 -11.03
CA LEU A 407 25.42 12.60 -11.96
C LEU A 407 25.94 13.25 -13.26
N LEU A 408 27.23 13.59 -13.31
CA LEU A 408 27.82 14.48 -14.33
C LEU A 408 27.72 13.97 -15.77
N HIS A 409 27.75 12.66 -16.03
CA HIS A 409 27.70 12.10 -17.39
C HIS A 409 26.42 11.30 -17.68
N LEU A 410 25.41 11.38 -16.80
CA LEU A 410 24.16 10.64 -16.97
C LEU A 410 23.18 11.40 -17.89
N SER A 411 23.56 11.68 -19.12
CA SER A 411 22.76 12.53 -20.03
C SER A 411 21.38 11.95 -20.41
N GLU A 412 21.21 10.64 -20.31
CA GLU A 412 19.95 9.93 -20.62
C GLU A 412 19.05 9.71 -19.40
N LEU A 413 19.44 10.21 -18.21
CA LEU A 413 18.71 10.00 -16.97
C LEU A 413 17.32 10.66 -16.99
N GLU A 414 16.28 9.84 -16.89
CA GLU A 414 14.88 10.25 -16.86
C GLU A 414 14.26 10.05 -15.46
N ILE A 415 14.65 8.99 -14.74
CA ILE A 415 14.09 8.65 -13.43
C ILE A 415 15.21 8.49 -12.39
N LEU A 416 15.07 9.21 -11.28
CA LEU A 416 16.01 9.15 -10.15
C LEU A 416 15.28 8.95 -8.83
N HIS A 417 15.34 7.73 -8.30
CA HIS A 417 14.70 7.32 -7.05
C HIS A 417 15.76 6.89 -6.03
N LEU A 418 16.00 7.75 -5.03
CA LEU A 418 16.97 7.53 -3.94
C LEU A 418 16.34 7.58 -2.55
N SER A 419 15.01 7.68 -2.47
CA SER A 419 14.25 7.86 -1.25
C SER A 419 14.58 6.86 -0.15
N SER A 420 14.33 7.22 1.11
CA SER A 420 14.50 6.32 2.26
C SER A 420 15.93 5.77 2.37
N ASN A 421 16.91 6.64 2.17
CA ASN A 421 18.33 6.43 2.49
C ASN A 421 18.83 7.62 3.33
N SER A 422 20.01 7.50 3.95
CA SER A 422 20.67 8.57 4.71
C SER A 422 21.64 9.42 3.85
N LEU A 423 21.25 9.75 2.63
CA LEU A 423 22.07 10.47 1.67
C LEU A 423 21.98 11.98 1.86
N THR A 424 23.10 12.69 1.67
CA THR A 424 23.18 14.16 1.73
C THR A 424 23.61 14.73 0.40
N PHE A 425 22.82 15.63 -0.18
CA PHE A 425 23.15 16.26 -1.45
C PHE A 425 24.07 17.46 -1.22
N ASN A 426 25.28 17.38 -1.78
CA ASN A 426 26.28 18.44 -1.77
C ASN A 426 26.65 18.80 -3.21
N ILE A 427 25.73 19.49 -3.88
CA ILE A 427 25.82 19.92 -5.28
C ILE A 427 26.00 21.44 -5.31
N GLY A 428 26.89 21.94 -6.18
CA GLY A 428 27.15 23.37 -6.30
C GLY A 428 25.93 24.16 -6.76
N LEU A 429 25.73 25.37 -6.21
CA LEU A 429 24.58 26.23 -6.54
C LEU A 429 24.46 26.60 -8.03
N GLY A 430 25.57 26.63 -8.75
CA GLY A 430 25.62 26.95 -10.18
C GLY A 430 25.63 25.74 -11.11
N TRP A 431 25.54 24.51 -10.57
CA TRP A 431 25.61 23.31 -11.37
C TRP A 431 24.34 23.11 -12.19
N VAL A 432 24.52 22.71 -13.45
CA VAL A 432 23.44 22.39 -14.39
C VAL A 432 23.54 20.91 -14.74
N PRO A 433 22.57 20.07 -14.36
CA PRO A 433 22.57 18.66 -14.72
C PRO A 433 22.45 18.48 -16.25
N PRO A 434 23.10 17.46 -16.83
CA PRO A 434 23.08 17.19 -18.28
C PRO A 434 21.80 16.47 -18.75
N PHE A 435 20.81 16.29 -17.87
CA PHE A 435 19.62 15.47 -18.10
C PHE A 435 18.31 16.21 -17.79
N GLN A 436 17.19 15.58 -18.15
CA GLN A 436 15.83 16.06 -17.89
C GLN A 436 15.00 14.96 -17.24
N LEU A 437 14.80 15.08 -15.93
CA LEU A 437 14.02 14.12 -15.18
C LEU A 437 12.52 14.27 -15.48
N THR A 438 11.85 13.14 -15.60
CA THR A 438 10.40 13.01 -15.52
C THR A 438 9.98 12.69 -14.09
N ASP A 439 10.77 11.91 -13.36
CA ASP A 439 10.41 11.42 -12.03
C ASP A 439 11.58 11.56 -11.06
N LEU A 440 11.33 12.27 -9.96
CA LEU A 440 12.32 12.52 -8.91
C LEU A 440 11.74 12.15 -7.54
N GLN A 441 12.39 11.20 -6.87
CA GLN A 441 12.05 10.77 -5.52
C GLN A 441 13.28 10.81 -4.62
N LEU A 442 13.32 11.78 -3.72
CA LEU A 442 14.41 12.03 -2.77
C LEU A 442 13.93 12.11 -1.33
N THR A 443 12.77 11.53 -1.01
CA THR A 443 12.21 11.50 0.35
C THR A 443 13.25 11.04 1.36
N SER A 444 13.33 11.70 2.52
CA SER A 444 14.31 11.39 3.59
C SER A 444 15.78 11.67 3.26
N CYS A 445 16.11 12.12 2.04
CA CYS A 445 17.46 12.59 1.70
C CYS A 445 17.66 14.02 2.18
N LYS A 446 18.86 14.35 2.68
CA LYS A 446 19.17 15.71 3.13
C LYS A 446 19.46 16.62 1.94
N LEU A 447 18.49 17.47 1.60
CA LEU A 447 18.59 18.48 0.54
C LEU A 447 18.77 19.89 1.09
N GLY A 448 18.25 20.14 2.29
CA GLY A 448 18.23 21.45 2.92
C GLY A 448 19.60 21.97 3.39
N PRO A 449 19.64 23.22 3.87
CA PRO A 449 18.46 24.02 4.25
C PRO A 449 17.74 24.69 3.08
N CYS A 450 18.40 24.94 1.95
CA CYS A 450 17.83 25.67 0.80
C CYS A 450 17.19 24.74 -0.25
N PHE A 451 16.29 25.28 -1.07
CA PHE A 451 15.81 24.54 -2.25
C PHE A 451 16.96 24.26 -3.23
N PRO A 452 17.10 23.03 -3.75
CA PRO A 452 18.17 22.71 -4.69
C PRO A 452 18.04 23.49 -6.00
N SER A 453 19.04 24.31 -6.32
CA SER A 453 18.99 25.22 -7.47
C SER A 453 18.99 24.50 -8.82
N TRP A 454 19.58 23.31 -8.90
CA TRP A 454 19.62 22.48 -10.10
C TRP A 454 18.23 22.02 -10.57
N LEU A 455 17.22 22.01 -9.68
CA LEU A 455 15.84 21.72 -10.06
C LEU A 455 15.30 22.73 -11.08
N ARG A 456 15.81 23.98 -11.10
CA ARG A 456 15.38 25.04 -12.03
C ARG A 456 15.44 24.62 -13.50
N THR A 457 16.31 23.69 -13.86
CA THR A 457 16.49 23.26 -15.25
C THR A 457 15.65 22.04 -15.62
N GLN A 458 14.95 21.41 -14.68
CA GLN A 458 14.16 20.19 -14.90
C GLN A 458 12.75 20.54 -15.42
N LYS A 459 12.60 20.64 -16.75
CA LYS A 459 11.36 21.11 -17.40
C LYS A 459 10.37 19.99 -17.75
N GLN A 460 10.81 18.74 -17.71
CA GLN A 460 10.00 17.56 -18.05
C GLN A 460 9.41 16.86 -16.82
N LEU A 461 9.58 17.43 -15.63
CA LEU A 461 9.18 16.83 -14.37
C LEU A 461 7.66 16.60 -14.30
N LYS A 462 7.27 15.38 -13.95
CA LYS A 462 5.90 14.90 -13.78
C LYS A 462 5.65 14.41 -12.36
N TYR A 463 6.67 13.83 -11.74
CA TYR A 463 6.63 13.37 -10.35
C TYR A 463 7.75 14.04 -9.55
N LEU A 464 7.39 14.70 -8.46
CA LEU A 464 8.34 15.32 -7.54
C LEU A 464 8.01 14.94 -6.10
N ASP A 465 8.93 14.25 -5.44
CA ASP A 465 8.90 14.02 -4.00
C ASP A 465 10.25 14.40 -3.37
N ILE A 466 10.22 15.49 -2.62
CA ILE A 466 11.33 15.99 -1.78
C ILE A 466 10.85 16.18 -0.33
N SER A 467 9.93 15.32 0.10
CA SER A 467 9.44 15.33 1.48
C SER A 467 10.52 14.87 2.47
N THR A 468 10.41 15.26 3.74
CA THR A 468 11.34 14.83 4.80
C THR A 468 12.81 15.13 4.46
N SER A 469 13.09 16.29 3.85
CA SER A 469 14.40 16.59 3.23
C SER A 469 15.21 17.70 3.93
N ASP A 470 14.82 18.05 5.16
CA ASP A 470 15.42 19.11 6.00
C ASP A 470 15.42 20.51 5.36
N ILE A 471 14.54 20.77 4.38
CA ILE A 471 14.43 22.09 3.73
C ILE A 471 13.75 23.08 4.70
N SER A 472 14.38 24.23 4.94
CA SER A 472 13.92 25.27 5.88
C SER A 472 13.83 26.67 5.25
N ASP A 473 13.70 26.72 3.92
CA ASP A 473 13.69 27.93 3.11
C ASP A 473 12.26 28.42 2.80
N VAL A 474 12.16 29.64 2.27
CA VAL A 474 10.91 30.15 1.68
C VAL A 474 10.75 29.56 0.28
N ILE A 475 9.55 29.13 -0.11
CA ILE A 475 9.33 28.62 -1.48
C ILE A 475 9.65 29.72 -2.51
N PRO A 476 10.68 29.55 -3.35
CA PRO A 476 11.10 30.60 -4.26
C PRO A 476 10.20 30.64 -5.51
N HIS A 477 9.99 31.82 -6.09
CA HIS A 477 9.06 32.00 -7.22
C HIS A 477 9.33 31.10 -8.44
N TRP A 478 10.59 30.76 -8.71
CA TRP A 478 10.95 29.87 -9.82
C TRP A 478 10.45 28.44 -9.60
N PHE A 479 10.29 28.00 -8.35
CA PHE A 479 9.89 26.63 -8.02
C PHE A 479 8.45 26.36 -8.46
N TRP A 480 7.56 27.35 -8.32
CA TRP A 480 6.20 27.29 -8.85
C TRP A 480 6.11 27.29 -10.38
N ASN A 481 7.19 27.66 -11.07
CA ASN A 481 7.24 27.76 -12.53
C ASN A 481 8.16 26.70 -13.15
N LEU A 482 8.44 25.59 -12.44
CA LEU A 482 9.24 24.48 -12.96
C LEU A 482 8.61 23.90 -14.22
N THR A 483 7.37 23.43 -14.09
CA THR A 483 6.52 22.92 -15.19
C THR A 483 5.10 22.74 -14.68
N SER A 484 4.11 22.94 -15.56
CA SER A 484 2.69 22.75 -15.26
C SER A 484 2.23 21.29 -15.35
N ARG A 485 3.10 20.40 -15.85
CA ARG A 485 2.82 18.99 -16.13
C ARG A 485 2.96 18.06 -14.91
N ILE A 486 3.21 18.61 -13.73
CA ILE A 486 3.37 17.81 -12.51
C ILE A 486 2.02 17.16 -12.15
N TYR A 487 2.01 15.83 -12.10
CA TYR A 487 0.87 15.03 -11.64
C TYR A 487 0.97 14.74 -10.13
N THR A 488 2.17 14.51 -9.62
CA THR A 488 2.44 14.27 -8.19
C THR A 488 3.43 15.28 -7.66
N PHE A 489 3.01 16.06 -6.67
CA PHE A 489 3.82 17.08 -6.02
C PHE A 489 3.82 16.86 -4.50
N ASN A 490 4.98 16.45 -3.96
CA ASN A 490 5.15 16.21 -2.53
C ASN A 490 6.37 16.97 -1.98
N ILE A 491 6.11 17.92 -1.08
CA ILE A 491 7.13 18.68 -0.33
C ILE A 491 6.90 18.61 1.19
N SER A 492 6.11 17.63 1.65
CA SER A 492 5.67 17.53 3.04
C SER A 492 6.79 17.23 4.03
N ASN A 493 6.50 17.36 5.32
CA ASN A 493 7.44 17.06 6.42
C ASN A 493 8.77 17.82 6.29
N ASN A 494 8.71 19.12 6.05
CA ASN A 494 9.87 20.01 6.00
C ASN A 494 9.64 21.21 6.94
N GLN A 495 10.49 22.23 6.85
CA GLN A 495 10.38 23.48 7.60
C GLN A 495 10.14 24.66 6.66
N ILE A 496 9.44 24.42 5.54
CA ILE A 496 9.25 25.38 4.46
C ILE A 496 8.28 26.49 4.90
N THR A 497 8.59 27.73 4.52
CA THR A 497 7.78 28.91 4.81
C THR A 497 7.29 29.60 3.52
N GLY A 498 6.37 30.55 3.65
CA GLY A 498 5.82 31.33 2.54
C GLY A 498 4.33 31.09 2.32
N THR A 499 3.81 31.68 1.25
CA THR A 499 2.37 31.64 0.90
C THR A 499 2.13 30.91 -0.40
N LEU A 500 0.96 30.29 -0.55
CA LEU A 500 0.57 29.62 -1.80
C LEU A 500 0.21 30.64 -2.91
N PRO A 501 0.67 30.45 -4.16
CA PRO A 501 0.11 31.14 -5.32
C PRO A 501 -1.25 30.52 -5.70
N ASN A 502 -1.94 31.08 -6.71
CA ASN A 502 -3.09 30.39 -7.30
C ASN A 502 -2.64 29.07 -7.96
N LEU A 503 -2.89 27.94 -7.29
CA LEU A 503 -2.47 26.61 -7.73
C LEU A 503 -3.11 26.21 -9.07
N SER A 504 -4.32 26.67 -9.36
CA SER A 504 -4.99 26.44 -10.65
C SER A 504 -4.21 27.01 -11.84
N SER A 505 -3.45 28.09 -11.62
CA SER A 505 -2.58 28.67 -12.66
C SER A 505 -1.20 28.00 -12.78
N LYS A 506 -0.86 27.11 -11.84
CA LYS A 506 0.46 26.47 -11.76
C LYS A 506 0.48 25.04 -12.24
N PHE A 507 -0.64 24.34 -12.18
CA PHE A 507 -0.74 22.94 -12.57
C PHE A 507 -1.88 22.71 -13.55
N ASP A 508 -1.62 21.97 -14.63
CA ASP A 508 -2.62 21.73 -15.67
C ASP A 508 -3.67 20.70 -15.21
N GLN A 509 -3.23 19.54 -14.71
CA GLN A 509 -4.07 18.43 -14.21
C GLN A 509 -3.32 17.61 -13.14
N PRO A 510 -2.99 18.17 -11.97
CA PRO A 510 -2.33 17.40 -10.93
C PRO A 510 -3.30 16.37 -10.36
N ILE A 511 -2.78 15.22 -9.98
CA ILE A 511 -3.54 14.15 -9.31
C ILE A 511 -3.34 14.25 -7.80
N TYR A 512 -2.11 14.51 -7.36
CA TYR A 512 -1.69 14.45 -5.96
C TYR A 512 -0.87 15.69 -5.58
N ILE A 513 -1.30 16.38 -4.53
CA ILE A 513 -0.56 17.49 -3.92
C ILE A 513 -0.50 17.26 -2.40
N ASP A 514 0.71 17.09 -1.87
CA ASP A 514 1.00 17.06 -0.43
C ASP A 514 2.03 18.13 -0.07
N MET A 515 1.60 19.08 0.75
CA MET A 515 2.47 20.11 1.35
C MET A 515 2.30 20.15 2.87
N SER A 516 1.83 19.05 3.45
CA SER A 516 1.55 18.95 4.88
C SER A 516 2.81 19.07 5.73
N SER A 517 2.64 19.36 7.03
CA SER A 517 3.72 19.40 8.03
C SER A 517 4.85 20.34 7.62
N ASN A 518 4.49 21.62 7.46
CA ASN A 518 5.40 22.72 7.12
C ASN A 518 4.98 23.98 7.90
N TYR A 519 5.55 25.14 7.55
CA TYR A 519 5.20 26.44 8.12
C TYR A 519 4.56 27.38 7.09
N LEU A 520 3.85 26.84 6.10
CA LEU A 520 3.16 27.63 5.08
C LEU A 520 2.00 28.41 5.69
N GLU A 521 1.79 29.64 5.21
CA GLU A 521 0.82 30.58 5.77
C GLU A 521 -0.01 31.29 4.70
N GLY A 522 -0.91 32.17 5.13
CA GLY A 522 -1.84 32.87 4.26
C GLY A 522 -3.14 32.09 4.01
N SER A 523 -3.89 32.50 2.99
CA SER A 523 -5.15 31.86 2.60
C SER A 523 -4.95 30.79 1.54
N ILE A 524 -5.77 29.74 1.58
CA ILE A 524 -5.82 28.73 0.52
C ILE A 524 -6.49 29.36 -0.72
N SER A 525 -5.80 29.27 -1.87
CA SER A 525 -6.27 29.80 -3.16
C SER A 525 -7.18 28.82 -3.91
N GLU A 526 -7.53 29.15 -5.15
CA GLU A 526 -8.22 28.24 -6.07
C GLU A 526 -7.37 26.98 -6.36
N LEU A 527 -8.04 25.84 -6.48
CA LEU A 527 -7.40 24.56 -6.79
C LEU A 527 -7.43 24.29 -8.31
N PRO A 528 -6.47 23.51 -8.82
CA PRO A 528 -6.48 23.02 -10.19
C PRO A 528 -7.61 21.99 -10.41
N SER A 529 -8.10 21.93 -11.66
CA SER A 529 -9.03 20.88 -12.09
C SER A 529 -8.35 19.50 -12.13
N GLY A 530 -9.11 18.42 -11.96
CA GLY A 530 -8.58 17.05 -12.01
C GLY A 530 -7.92 16.55 -10.72
N LEU A 531 -7.76 17.40 -9.69
CA LEU A 531 -7.12 17.04 -8.42
C LEU A 531 -7.85 15.91 -7.70
N GLY A 532 -7.10 14.84 -7.38
CA GLY A 532 -7.57 13.65 -6.66
C GLY A 532 -7.26 13.66 -5.16
N LEU A 533 -6.10 14.19 -4.77
CA LEU A 533 -5.68 14.31 -3.37
C LEU A 533 -5.08 15.69 -3.09
N LEU A 534 -5.55 16.32 -2.01
CA LEU A 534 -4.96 17.53 -1.44
C LEU A 534 -4.72 17.34 0.06
N ASP A 535 -3.45 17.39 0.47
CA ASP A 535 -3.06 17.43 1.88
C ASP A 535 -2.26 18.72 2.18
N LEU A 536 -2.86 19.57 3.02
CA LEU A 536 -2.28 20.81 3.53
C LEU A 536 -2.24 20.81 5.07
N ALA A 537 -2.35 19.64 5.70
CA ALA A 537 -2.40 19.52 7.15
C ALA A 537 -1.15 20.08 7.84
N ASN A 538 -1.25 20.40 9.13
CA ASN A 538 -0.12 20.80 9.96
C ASN A 538 0.66 22.00 9.38
N ASN A 539 -0.05 23.09 9.09
CA ASN A 539 0.53 24.34 8.57
C ASN A 539 -0.05 25.55 9.34
N LYS A 540 0.16 26.76 8.83
CA LYS A 540 -0.35 28.03 9.40
C LYS A 540 -1.39 28.69 8.49
N PHE A 541 -2.09 27.94 7.64
CA PHE A 541 -3.11 28.50 6.77
C PHE A 541 -4.26 29.12 7.56
N SER A 542 -4.82 30.21 7.05
CA SER A 542 -5.89 30.97 7.70
C SER A 542 -6.93 31.47 6.69
N GLY A 543 -8.03 32.05 7.17
CA GLY A 543 -9.14 32.49 6.33
C GLY A 543 -10.11 31.37 5.97
N SER A 544 -11.00 31.64 5.01
CA SER A 544 -12.11 30.74 4.63
C SER A 544 -11.73 29.78 3.50
N ILE A 545 -12.29 28.57 3.52
CA ILE A 545 -12.16 27.58 2.45
C ILE A 545 -13.19 27.75 1.31
N ALA A 546 -13.92 28.86 1.27
CA ALA A 546 -14.95 29.11 0.25
C ALA A 546 -14.39 29.10 -1.20
N LEU A 547 -13.12 29.48 -1.38
CA LEU A 547 -12.46 29.47 -2.71
C LEU A 547 -12.31 28.06 -3.29
N LEU A 548 -12.36 27.01 -2.47
CA LEU A 548 -12.37 25.62 -2.96
C LEU A 548 -13.62 25.30 -3.80
N CYS A 549 -14.68 26.11 -3.68
CA CYS A 549 -15.92 25.95 -4.45
C CYS A 549 -15.84 26.45 -5.90
N THR A 550 -14.75 27.10 -6.29
CA THR A 550 -14.59 27.66 -7.65
C THR A 550 -14.20 26.61 -8.69
N VAL A 551 -13.82 25.41 -8.24
CA VAL A 551 -13.25 24.35 -9.07
C VAL A 551 -14.34 23.62 -9.85
N ALA A 552 -14.25 23.60 -11.18
CA ALA A 552 -15.09 22.78 -12.04
C ALA A 552 -14.46 21.39 -12.26
N ASN A 553 -15.30 20.34 -12.35
CA ASN A 553 -14.89 18.97 -12.73
C ASN A 553 -13.77 18.37 -11.85
N SER A 554 -13.90 18.46 -10.53
CA SER A 554 -12.93 17.89 -9.60
C SER A 554 -13.26 16.43 -9.25
N TYR A 555 -12.25 15.56 -9.32
CA TYR A 555 -12.31 14.16 -8.88
C TYR A 555 -11.70 14.01 -7.48
N LEU A 556 -11.95 14.94 -6.55
CA LEU A 556 -11.32 14.91 -5.24
C LEU A 556 -11.78 13.68 -4.44
N VAL A 557 -10.83 12.85 -4.05
CA VAL A 557 -11.01 11.63 -3.24
C VAL A 557 -10.55 11.84 -1.81
N HIS A 558 -9.50 12.64 -1.60
CA HIS A 558 -8.93 12.93 -0.28
C HIS A 558 -8.68 14.43 -0.11
N LEU A 559 -9.25 15.01 0.94
CA LEU A 559 -8.99 16.38 1.40
C LEU A 559 -8.62 16.39 2.89
N ASP A 560 -7.38 16.74 3.21
CA ASP A 560 -6.91 17.00 4.58
C ASP A 560 -6.42 18.44 4.71
N LEU A 561 -7.12 19.23 5.55
CA LEU A 561 -6.79 20.61 5.92
C LEU A 561 -6.61 20.75 7.44
N SER A 562 -6.42 19.64 8.14
CA SER A 562 -6.36 19.59 9.60
C SER A 562 -5.20 20.39 10.18
N ASN A 563 -5.29 20.75 11.46
CA ASN A 563 -4.20 21.40 12.20
C ASN A 563 -3.70 22.69 11.52
N ASN A 564 -4.64 23.61 11.27
CA ASN A 564 -4.38 24.93 10.69
C ASN A 564 -5.14 26.01 11.48
N SER A 565 -5.14 27.25 10.99
CA SER A 565 -5.92 28.37 11.54
C SER A 565 -7.08 28.78 10.62
N LEU A 566 -7.63 27.85 9.85
CA LEU A 566 -8.74 28.10 8.92
C LEU A 566 -10.02 28.43 9.71
N SER A 567 -10.85 29.32 9.15
CA SER A 567 -11.99 29.91 9.85
C SER A 567 -13.17 30.19 8.91
N GLY A 568 -14.26 30.72 9.47
CA GLY A 568 -15.50 30.95 8.73
C GLY A 568 -16.40 29.71 8.68
N GLU A 569 -17.51 29.81 7.93
CA GLU A 569 -18.46 28.71 7.77
C GLU A 569 -17.97 27.70 6.73
N LEU A 570 -18.36 26.43 6.92
CA LEU A 570 -18.18 25.39 5.91
C LEU A 570 -19.07 25.69 4.69
N PRO A 571 -18.54 25.70 3.46
CA PRO A 571 -19.29 26.08 2.26
C PRO A 571 -20.39 25.05 1.90
N ASN A 572 -21.19 25.31 0.86
CA ASN A 572 -22.25 24.38 0.42
C ASN A 572 -21.93 23.59 -0.88
N CYS A 573 -20.75 23.76 -1.46
CA CYS A 573 -20.37 23.20 -2.77
C CYS A 573 -19.96 21.71 -2.76
N TRP A 574 -20.03 21.02 -1.62
CA TRP A 574 -19.73 19.59 -1.46
C TRP A 574 -20.38 18.62 -2.48
N PRO A 575 -21.57 18.88 -3.08
CA PRO A 575 -22.13 17.97 -4.09
C PRO A 575 -21.26 17.79 -5.34
N GLN A 576 -20.26 18.65 -5.55
CA GLN A 576 -19.30 18.52 -6.65
C GLN A 576 -18.28 17.39 -6.43
N TRP A 577 -17.99 17.01 -5.19
CA TRP A 577 -16.98 15.99 -4.85
C TRP A 577 -17.62 14.65 -4.44
N LYS A 578 -18.37 14.03 -5.35
CA LYS A 578 -19.08 12.78 -5.06
C LYS A 578 -18.15 11.61 -4.72
N SER A 579 -16.93 11.63 -5.28
CA SER A 579 -15.87 10.64 -5.06
C SER A 579 -15.09 10.85 -3.76
N LEU A 580 -15.39 11.90 -2.97
CA LEU A 580 -14.67 12.21 -1.74
C LEU A 580 -14.89 11.09 -0.73
N THR A 581 -13.79 10.46 -0.32
CA THR A 581 -13.76 9.35 0.62
C THR A 581 -13.23 9.80 1.98
N VAL A 582 -12.21 10.67 1.99
CA VAL A 582 -11.55 11.20 3.19
C VAL A 582 -11.76 12.70 3.26
N LEU A 583 -12.39 13.17 4.35
CA LEU A 583 -12.51 14.58 4.67
C LEU A 583 -12.02 14.85 6.10
N ASN A 584 -10.88 15.52 6.20
CA ASN A 584 -10.28 15.89 7.48
C ASN A 584 -10.12 17.41 7.61
N LEU A 585 -10.85 18.01 8.55
CA LEU A 585 -10.87 19.44 8.84
C LEU A 585 -10.67 19.72 10.35
N GLU A 586 -10.12 18.76 11.09
CA GLU A 586 -9.98 18.90 12.53
C GLU A 586 -8.99 20.00 12.95
N ASN A 587 -9.07 20.41 14.21
CA ASN A 587 -8.14 21.36 14.84
C ASN A 587 -7.99 22.64 14.00
N ASN A 588 -9.14 23.29 13.73
CA ASN A 588 -9.25 24.56 13.03
C ASN A 588 -10.22 25.48 13.80
N GLN A 589 -10.61 26.59 13.19
CA GLN A 589 -11.52 27.59 13.77
C GLN A 589 -12.85 27.69 13.02
N PHE A 590 -13.27 26.63 12.32
CA PHE A 590 -14.52 26.62 11.55
C PHE A 590 -15.74 26.85 12.46
N SER A 591 -16.69 27.63 11.98
CA SER A 591 -17.90 28.01 12.71
C SER A 591 -19.17 27.74 11.88
N GLY A 592 -20.33 28.11 12.40
CA GLY A 592 -21.61 27.84 11.74
C GLY A 592 -22.05 26.37 11.87
N LYS A 593 -22.98 25.96 11.01
CA LYS A 593 -23.57 24.61 11.03
C LYS A 593 -22.84 23.67 10.09
N ILE A 594 -22.85 22.37 10.40
CA ILE A 594 -22.45 21.35 9.42
C ILE A 594 -23.42 21.40 8.21
N PRO A 595 -22.94 21.65 6.99
CA PRO A 595 -23.79 21.84 5.82
C PRO A 595 -24.63 20.61 5.47
N LYS A 596 -25.89 20.82 5.09
CA LYS A 596 -26.76 19.71 4.62
C LYS A 596 -26.21 19.03 3.36
N SER A 597 -25.45 19.77 2.56
CA SER A 597 -24.82 19.31 1.32
C SER A 597 -23.83 18.17 1.52
N PHE A 598 -23.28 17.97 2.73
CA PHE A 598 -22.46 16.80 3.08
C PHE A 598 -23.18 15.48 2.79
N GLY A 599 -24.51 15.45 2.87
CA GLY A 599 -25.30 14.26 2.51
C GLY A 599 -25.27 13.87 1.03
N SER A 600 -24.53 14.61 0.19
CA SER A 600 -24.31 14.31 -1.22
C SER A 600 -22.99 13.55 -1.46
N LEU A 601 -22.13 13.45 -0.44
CA LEU A 601 -20.84 12.74 -0.50
C LEU A 601 -21.11 11.24 -0.38
N GLN A 602 -21.42 10.57 -1.49
CA GLN A 602 -21.89 9.18 -1.46
C GLN A 602 -20.78 8.17 -1.19
N SER A 603 -19.52 8.54 -1.48
CA SER A 603 -18.34 7.69 -1.26
C SER A 603 -17.64 7.94 0.07
N ILE A 604 -18.10 8.90 0.88
CA ILE A 604 -17.38 9.29 2.11
C ILE A 604 -17.32 8.15 3.12
N GLN A 605 -16.12 7.86 3.59
CA GLN A 605 -15.84 6.79 4.55
C GLN A 605 -15.34 7.33 5.89
N THR A 606 -14.63 8.46 5.87
CA THR A 606 -14.09 9.09 7.07
C THR A 606 -14.37 10.59 7.08
N LEU A 607 -14.82 11.08 8.23
CA LEU A 607 -15.19 12.47 8.47
C LEU A 607 -14.65 12.94 9.82
N HIS A 608 -13.64 13.81 9.76
CA HIS A 608 -13.01 14.43 10.94
C HIS A 608 -13.30 15.93 10.97
N LEU A 609 -14.07 16.37 11.98
CA LEU A 609 -14.36 17.79 12.25
C LEU A 609 -14.00 18.19 13.70
N ARG A 610 -13.19 17.38 14.39
CA ARG A 610 -12.86 17.58 15.79
C ARG A 610 -12.27 18.96 16.07
N ASN A 611 -12.53 19.47 17.27
CA ASN A 611 -11.90 20.69 17.80
C ASN A 611 -12.05 21.88 16.86
N ASN A 612 -13.30 22.25 16.62
CA ASN A 612 -13.74 23.43 15.87
C ASN A 612 -14.80 24.20 16.69
N ASN A 613 -15.37 25.26 16.11
CA ASN A 613 -16.44 26.06 16.72
C ASN A 613 -17.82 25.75 16.11
N LEU A 614 -18.05 24.53 15.62
CA LEU A 614 -19.28 24.16 14.92
C LEU A 614 -20.47 24.09 15.89
N ILE A 615 -21.63 24.55 15.42
CA ILE A 615 -22.90 24.61 16.15
C ILE A 615 -24.02 23.88 15.38
N GLY A 616 -25.19 23.75 16.01
CA GLY A 616 -26.37 23.13 15.39
C GLY A 616 -26.54 21.68 15.80
N GLU A 617 -27.51 21.02 15.17
CA GLU A 617 -27.82 19.62 15.41
C GLU A 617 -27.00 18.69 14.52
N PHE A 618 -26.99 17.40 14.87
CA PHE A 618 -26.41 16.36 14.01
C PHE A 618 -27.08 16.38 12.63
N PRO A 619 -26.32 16.54 11.52
CA PRO A 619 -26.89 16.76 10.20
C PRO A 619 -27.67 15.53 9.69
N SER A 620 -28.99 15.68 9.56
CA SER A 620 -29.89 14.59 9.12
C SER A 620 -29.65 14.09 7.69
N SER A 621 -28.94 14.86 6.88
CA SER A 621 -28.57 14.48 5.51
C SER A 621 -27.48 13.40 5.46
N LEU A 622 -26.65 13.27 6.51
CA LEU A 622 -25.61 12.23 6.58
C LEU A 622 -26.15 10.80 6.56
N LYS A 623 -27.45 10.59 6.86
CA LYS A 623 -28.10 9.28 6.70
C LYS A 623 -28.03 8.69 5.28
N LYS A 624 -27.68 9.52 4.28
CA LYS A 624 -27.47 9.12 2.88
C LYS A 624 -26.05 8.58 2.63
N CYS A 625 -25.09 8.89 3.49
CA CYS A 625 -23.66 8.54 3.34
C CYS A 625 -23.40 7.15 3.93
N LYS A 626 -23.91 6.10 3.27
CA LYS A 626 -23.93 4.72 3.81
C LYS A 626 -22.55 4.08 3.95
N THR A 627 -21.55 4.63 3.27
CA THR A 627 -20.15 4.17 3.28
C THR A 627 -19.39 4.62 4.53
N LEU A 628 -19.92 5.57 5.32
CA LEU A 628 -19.26 6.08 6.51
C LEU A 628 -18.88 4.97 7.48
N SER A 629 -17.60 4.99 7.84
CA SER A 629 -16.95 4.10 8.80
C SER A 629 -16.36 4.85 9.99
N LEU A 630 -16.00 6.12 9.84
CA LEU A 630 -15.52 6.97 10.94
C LEU A 630 -16.22 8.32 10.92
N ILE A 631 -16.69 8.74 12.10
CA ILE A 631 -17.20 10.09 12.35
C ILE A 631 -16.58 10.62 13.64
N ASP A 632 -15.74 11.64 13.53
CA ASP A 632 -15.23 12.42 14.67
C ASP A 632 -15.76 13.86 14.63
N LEU A 633 -16.65 14.18 15.56
CA LEU A 633 -17.21 15.52 15.78
C LEU A 633 -16.83 16.08 17.17
N ALA A 634 -15.84 15.50 17.83
CA ALA A 634 -15.51 15.83 19.21
C ALA A 634 -15.09 17.30 19.39
N LYS A 635 -15.17 17.81 20.62
CA LYS A 635 -14.71 19.16 21.00
C LYS A 635 -15.34 20.26 20.12
N ASN A 636 -16.66 20.21 19.93
CA ASN A 636 -17.44 21.22 19.22
C ASN A 636 -18.56 21.78 20.12
N ARG A 637 -19.50 22.54 19.56
CA ARG A 637 -20.66 23.11 20.27
C ARG A 637 -21.98 22.57 19.71
N LEU A 638 -21.98 21.35 19.18
CA LEU A 638 -23.17 20.70 18.62
C LEU A 638 -24.16 20.34 19.73
N PHE A 639 -25.46 20.42 19.44
CA PHE A 639 -26.53 20.19 20.40
C PHE A 639 -27.66 19.35 19.81
N GLY A 640 -28.74 19.16 20.59
CA GLY A 640 -29.89 18.36 20.18
C GLY A 640 -29.72 16.89 20.57
N LYS A 641 -30.51 16.01 19.97
CA LYS A 641 -30.47 14.56 20.24
C LYS A 641 -29.55 13.84 19.27
N ILE A 642 -28.91 12.76 19.72
CA ILE A 642 -28.23 11.82 18.82
C ILE A 642 -29.32 11.10 18.00
N PRO A 643 -29.32 11.19 16.66
CA PRO A 643 -30.41 10.64 15.87
C PRO A 643 -30.44 9.09 15.87
N PRO A 644 -31.62 8.46 16.06
CA PRO A 644 -31.75 6.99 16.07
C PRO A 644 -31.31 6.32 14.77
N TRP A 645 -31.46 7.01 13.64
CA TRP A 645 -31.12 6.47 12.33
C TRP A 645 -29.63 6.14 12.16
N ILE A 646 -28.73 6.66 13.01
CA ILE A 646 -27.29 6.35 12.94
C ILE A 646 -27.10 4.82 12.93
N GLY A 647 -27.78 4.11 13.82
CA GLY A 647 -27.66 2.66 13.92
C GLY A 647 -28.12 1.90 12.69
N GLY A 648 -29.24 2.31 12.09
CA GLY A 648 -29.85 1.60 10.96
C GLY A 648 -29.34 2.04 9.58
N ASN A 649 -28.88 3.28 9.45
CA ASN A 649 -28.50 3.86 8.16
C ASN A 649 -26.98 3.90 7.91
N LEU A 650 -26.14 3.75 8.95
CA LEU A 650 -24.68 3.75 8.83
C LEU A 650 -24.08 2.40 9.27
N PRO A 651 -24.35 1.30 8.54
CA PRO A 651 -23.99 -0.05 8.96
C PRO A 651 -22.48 -0.32 9.02
N ASN A 652 -21.67 0.54 8.38
CA ASN A 652 -20.22 0.40 8.31
C ASN A 652 -19.47 1.14 9.42
N LEU A 653 -20.17 1.86 10.32
CA LEU A 653 -19.54 2.68 11.34
C LEU A 653 -18.72 1.83 12.31
N THR A 654 -17.42 2.15 12.39
CA THR A 654 -16.42 1.55 13.27
C THR A 654 -16.02 2.50 14.39
N VAL A 655 -15.99 3.80 14.11
CA VAL A 655 -15.65 4.84 15.08
C VAL A 655 -16.73 5.92 15.08
N LEU A 656 -17.27 6.21 16.27
CA LEU A 656 -18.19 7.32 16.52
C LEU A 656 -17.69 8.11 17.73
N ASN A 657 -17.11 9.28 17.47
CA ASN A 657 -16.61 10.18 18.50
C ASN A 657 -17.42 11.49 18.51
N LEU A 658 -18.24 11.68 19.55
CA LEU A 658 -19.08 12.86 19.78
C LEU A 658 -18.69 13.59 21.06
N ARG A 659 -17.52 13.28 21.62
CA ARG A 659 -17.07 13.77 22.92
C ARG A 659 -17.08 15.29 23.03
N SER A 660 -17.34 15.81 24.23
CA SER A 660 -17.21 17.24 24.55
C SER A 660 -18.05 18.12 23.61
N ASN A 661 -19.35 17.84 23.55
CA ASN A 661 -20.36 18.62 22.85
C ASN A 661 -21.52 18.95 23.82
N LYS A 662 -22.67 19.36 23.29
CA LYS A 662 -23.90 19.69 24.05
C LYS A 662 -25.06 18.75 23.68
N PHE A 663 -24.78 17.53 23.22
CA PHE A 663 -25.83 16.55 22.91
C PHE A 663 -26.63 16.18 24.16
N SER A 664 -27.91 15.89 23.99
CA SER A 664 -28.88 15.67 25.07
C SER A 664 -29.92 14.61 24.70
N GLY A 665 -30.76 14.24 25.67
CA GLY A 665 -31.74 13.17 25.51
C GLY A 665 -31.14 11.79 25.74
N SER A 666 -31.93 10.74 25.50
CA SER A 666 -31.53 9.35 25.73
C SER A 666 -30.71 8.76 24.59
N ILE A 667 -29.82 7.83 24.92
CA ILE A 667 -29.13 6.98 23.96
C ILE A 667 -30.18 6.01 23.38
N SER A 668 -30.44 6.11 22.08
CA SER A 668 -31.46 5.31 21.39
C SER A 668 -31.01 3.85 21.26
N PRO A 669 -31.86 2.83 21.54
CA PRO A 669 -31.50 1.42 21.37
C PRO A 669 -31.08 1.05 19.94
N GLU A 670 -31.54 1.80 18.93
CA GLU A 670 -31.12 1.67 17.54
C GLU A 670 -29.61 1.77 17.37
N ILE A 671 -28.88 2.49 18.25
CA ILE A 671 -27.42 2.57 18.19
C ILE A 671 -26.77 1.18 18.23
N CYS A 672 -27.40 0.21 18.91
CA CYS A 672 -26.95 -1.18 18.98
C CYS A 672 -26.96 -1.91 17.63
N GLN A 673 -27.53 -1.33 16.57
CA GLN A 673 -27.49 -1.89 15.22
C GLN A 673 -26.11 -1.71 14.55
N LEU A 674 -25.21 -0.90 15.13
CA LEU A 674 -23.84 -0.70 14.66
C LEU A 674 -22.94 -1.92 14.96
N LYS A 675 -23.12 -3.00 14.20
CA LYS A 675 -22.39 -4.26 14.41
C LYS A 675 -20.86 -4.12 14.26
N LYS A 676 -20.39 -3.15 13.46
CA LYS A 676 -18.96 -2.92 13.19
C LYS A 676 -18.28 -1.94 14.15
N ILE A 677 -19.01 -1.37 15.12
CA ILE A 677 -18.45 -0.37 16.03
C ILE A 677 -17.35 -0.96 16.91
N GLN A 678 -16.25 -0.23 17.03
CA GLN A 678 -15.10 -0.54 17.88
C GLN A 678 -14.84 0.59 18.86
N LEU A 679 -15.09 1.84 18.48
CA LEU A 679 -14.94 2.99 19.35
C LEU A 679 -16.23 3.80 19.40
N LEU A 680 -16.82 3.87 20.60
CA LEU A 680 -17.98 4.72 20.88
C LEU A 680 -17.64 5.68 22.03
N ASP A 681 -17.43 6.96 21.69
CA ASP A 681 -17.15 8.01 22.67
C ASP A 681 -18.24 9.08 22.63
N LEU A 682 -19.09 9.08 23.65
CA LEU A 682 -20.16 10.06 23.86
C LEU A 682 -19.89 10.93 25.09
N SER A 683 -18.66 10.92 25.60
CA SER A 683 -18.31 11.50 26.89
C SER A 683 -18.40 13.03 26.89
N GLY A 684 -18.62 13.64 28.07
CA GLY A 684 -18.67 15.10 28.20
C GLY A 684 -19.82 15.74 27.42
N ASN A 685 -21.01 15.13 27.48
CA ASN A 685 -22.24 15.66 26.89
C ASN A 685 -23.31 15.84 27.99
N ASN A 686 -24.56 16.10 27.58
CA ASN A 686 -25.72 16.24 28.46
C ASN A 686 -26.72 15.07 28.27
N MET A 687 -26.21 13.88 27.97
CA MET A 687 -27.03 12.68 27.72
C MET A 687 -27.73 12.21 29.00
N SER A 688 -28.97 11.77 28.90
CA SER A 688 -29.83 11.37 30.03
C SER A 688 -30.46 10.00 29.82
N GLY A 689 -31.22 9.47 30.78
CA GLY A 689 -31.88 8.17 30.64
C GLY A 689 -30.93 7.00 30.86
N THR A 690 -31.30 5.80 30.41
CA THR A 690 -30.55 4.56 30.70
C THR A 690 -29.59 4.17 29.58
N ILE A 691 -28.55 3.42 29.92
CA ILE A 691 -27.70 2.73 28.93
C ILE A 691 -28.53 1.61 28.27
N PRO A 692 -28.56 1.49 26.92
CA PRO A 692 -29.34 0.46 26.24
C PRO A 692 -28.90 -0.96 26.63
N ARG A 693 -29.84 -1.88 26.81
CA ARG A 693 -29.55 -3.30 27.14
C ARG A 693 -29.09 -4.15 25.95
N CYS A 694 -29.00 -3.57 24.76
CA CYS A 694 -28.67 -4.29 23.53
C CYS A 694 -27.18 -4.19 23.15
N LEU A 695 -26.29 -3.80 24.07
CA LEU A 695 -24.87 -3.58 23.76
C LEU A 695 -24.18 -4.84 23.22
N SER A 696 -24.65 -6.03 23.59
CA SER A 696 -24.14 -7.30 23.06
C SER A 696 -24.25 -7.45 21.53
N ASN A 697 -25.04 -6.60 20.85
CA ASN A 697 -25.06 -6.53 19.38
C ASN A 697 -23.85 -5.82 18.75
N PHE A 698 -22.95 -5.20 19.51
CA PHE A 698 -21.68 -4.67 19.02
C PHE A 698 -20.69 -5.80 18.74
N THR A 699 -21.00 -6.62 17.74
CA THR A 699 -20.27 -7.88 17.47
C THR A 699 -18.80 -7.68 17.13
N ALA A 700 -18.38 -6.53 16.61
CA ALA A 700 -16.96 -6.22 16.41
C ALA A 700 -16.17 -6.10 17.73
N MET A 701 -16.82 -5.77 18.85
CA MET A 701 -16.21 -5.74 20.18
C MET A 701 -16.20 -7.13 20.86
N THR A 702 -16.76 -8.18 20.24
CA THR A 702 -16.78 -9.55 20.79
C THR A 702 -15.73 -10.48 20.16
N LYS A 703 -15.14 -10.12 19.02
CA LYS A 703 -14.17 -10.93 18.26
C LYS A 703 -12.89 -10.15 17.97
N LYS A 704 -11.73 -10.79 17.95
CA LYS A 704 -10.46 -10.15 17.54
C LYS A 704 -10.60 -9.56 16.12
N GLY A 705 -10.13 -8.33 15.94
CA GLY A 705 -10.27 -7.56 14.70
C GLY A 705 -8.93 -7.29 14.02
N SER A 706 -8.98 -6.59 12.89
CA SER A 706 -7.81 -6.09 12.16
C SER A 706 -6.99 -5.10 13.00
N LEU A 707 -5.68 -5.01 12.75
CA LEU A 707 -4.75 -4.09 13.44
C LEU A 707 -5.01 -2.62 13.07
N THR A 708 -5.33 -2.35 11.80
CA THR A 708 -5.45 -1.00 11.21
C THR A 708 -6.82 -0.77 10.58
N ILE A 709 -7.22 0.51 10.49
CA ILE A 709 -8.29 0.99 9.63
C ILE A 709 -7.62 1.73 8.48
N THR A 710 -7.57 1.09 7.30
CA THR A 710 -6.86 1.59 6.12
C THR A 710 -7.84 1.69 4.95
N TYR A 711 -7.72 2.77 4.18
CA TYR A 711 -8.49 3.01 2.97
C TYR A 711 -7.52 3.08 1.79
N ASN A 712 -7.68 2.17 0.84
CA ASN A 712 -6.86 2.11 -0.36
C ASN A 712 -7.57 2.84 -1.50
N PHE A 713 -6.82 3.63 -2.24
CA PHE A 713 -7.27 4.38 -3.39
C PHE A 713 -6.46 3.94 -4.59
N SER A 714 -7.12 3.82 -5.73
CA SER A 714 -6.46 3.66 -7.02
C SER A 714 -7.06 4.65 -8.01
N LEU A 715 -6.21 5.38 -8.71
CA LEU A 715 -6.59 6.20 -9.84
C LEU A 715 -5.86 5.69 -11.08
N GLY A 716 -6.61 5.18 -12.06
CA GLY A 716 -6.12 4.82 -13.37
C GLY A 716 -6.92 5.54 -14.45
N ASN A 717 -6.24 5.97 -15.50
CA ASN A 717 -6.87 6.30 -16.77
C ASN A 717 -6.14 5.48 -17.83
N GLU A 718 -6.80 5.01 -18.90
CA GLU A 718 -6.25 4.07 -19.90
C GLU A 718 -4.96 4.54 -20.61
N ARG A 719 -4.46 5.74 -20.29
CA ARG A 719 -3.23 6.34 -20.83
C ARG A 719 -2.21 6.79 -19.78
N ILE A 720 -2.47 6.61 -18.48
CA ILE A 720 -1.55 7.02 -17.39
C ILE A 720 -1.48 5.92 -16.33
N THR A 721 -0.25 5.58 -15.92
CA THR A 721 0.14 4.74 -14.79
C THR A 721 -0.85 4.75 -13.61
N PHE A 722 -1.17 3.56 -13.08
CA PHE A 722 -2.01 3.41 -11.90
C PHE A 722 -1.34 4.02 -10.67
N TYR A 723 -1.96 5.06 -10.09
CA TYR A 723 -1.53 5.61 -8.81
C TYR A 723 -2.35 4.96 -7.71
N SER A 724 -1.70 4.15 -6.87
CA SER A 724 -2.32 3.63 -5.64
C SER A 724 -1.73 4.32 -4.42
N TRP A 725 -2.58 4.78 -3.51
CA TRP A 725 -2.17 5.26 -2.19
C TRP A 725 -3.10 4.73 -1.13
N SER A 726 -2.62 4.67 0.11
CA SER A 726 -3.41 4.24 1.26
C SER A 726 -3.46 5.36 2.31
N TYR A 727 -4.63 5.55 2.92
CA TYR A 727 -4.81 6.43 4.07
C TYR A 727 -5.06 5.56 5.30
N VAL A 728 -4.18 5.67 6.29
CA VAL A 728 -4.35 5.03 7.60
C VAL A 728 -4.99 6.05 8.52
N ASP A 729 -6.21 5.75 8.97
CA ASP A 729 -6.97 6.68 9.81
C ASP A 729 -6.32 6.83 11.19
N ARG A 730 -6.54 8.00 11.80
CA ARG A 730 -6.01 8.33 13.13
C ARG A 730 -7.11 8.89 14.01
N GLU A 731 -7.12 8.52 15.29
CA GLU A 731 -8.14 8.97 16.25
C GLU A 731 -7.52 9.32 17.60
N LEU A 732 -8.05 10.37 18.25
CA LEU A 732 -7.56 10.83 19.55
C LEU A 732 -8.45 10.27 20.66
N VAL A 733 -7.97 9.21 21.31
CA VAL A 733 -8.71 8.48 22.34
C VAL A 733 -8.24 8.90 23.71
N LYS A 734 -9.19 9.14 24.62
CA LYS A 734 -8.85 9.36 26.03
C LYS A 734 -8.51 8.04 26.69
N TRP A 735 -7.23 7.84 26.98
CA TRP A 735 -6.69 6.65 27.62
C TRP A 735 -6.04 7.01 28.96
N LYS A 736 -6.42 6.33 30.05
CA LYS A 736 -5.80 6.52 31.38
C LYS A 736 -5.76 8.01 31.83
N GLY A 737 -6.83 8.74 31.54
CA GLY A 737 -6.95 10.16 31.88
C GLY A 737 -6.15 11.12 31.00
N ARG A 738 -5.48 10.65 29.93
CA ARG A 738 -4.74 11.47 28.96
C ARG A 738 -5.23 11.19 27.54
N GLU A 739 -4.98 12.10 26.61
CA GLU A 739 -5.31 11.90 25.20
C GLU A 739 -4.13 11.26 24.49
N PHE A 740 -4.40 10.20 23.71
CA PHE A 740 -3.41 9.52 22.88
C PHE A 740 -3.96 9.41 21.46
N GLU A 741 -3.09 9.64 20.49
CA GLU A 741 -3.39 9.43 19.10
C GLU A 741 -3.07 7.99 18.71
N TYR A 742 -4.03 7.30 18.10
CA TYR A 742 -3.89 5.95 17.58
C TYR A 742 -4.00 5.99 16.07
N LYS A 743 -2.93 5.55 15.37
CA LYS A 743 -2.86 5.41 13.91
C LYS A 743 -2.85 3.92 13.54
N ASN A 744 -1.66 3.32 13.45
CA ASN A 744 -1.45 1.93 13.02
C ASN A 744 -2.04 0.84 13.95
N THR A 745 -2.58 1.23 15.10
CA THR A 745 -3.19 0.33 16.10
C THR A 745 -4.65 0.66 16.38
N LEU A 746 -5.26 1.59 15.64
CA LEU A 746 -6.63 2.04 15.86
C LEU A 746 -7.65 0.88 15.78
N GLY A 747 -7.42 -0.10 14.90
CA GLY A 747 -8.29 -1.28 14.76
C GLY A 747 -8.30 -2.21 15.98
N LEU A 748 -7.31 -2.08 16.87
CA LEU A 748 -7.27 -2.80 18.15
C LEU A 748 -8.01 -2.08 19.27
N VAL A 749 -8.31 -0.79 19.11
CA VAL A 749 -8.92 0.03 20.17
C VAL A 749 -10.41 -0.27 20.22
N LYS A 750 -10.80 -1.10 21.20
CA LYS A 750 -12.21 -1.37 21.51
C LYS A 750 -12.60 -0.65 22.79
N SER A 751 -13.29 0.46 22.64
CA SER A 751 -13.56 1.39 23.73
C SER A 751 -15.00 1.89 23.72
N ILE A 752 -15.59 1.94 24.92
CA ILE A 752 -16.85 2.63 25.18
C ILE A 752 -16.60 3.67 26.27
N ASP A 753 -16.73 4.95 25.94
CA ASP A 753 -16.68 6.06 26.89
C ASP A 753 -18.01 6.82 26.88
N LEU A 754 -18.76 6.70 27.98
CA LEU A 754 -20.01 7.44 28.24
C LEU A 754 -19.86 8.40 29.42
N SER A 755 -18.64 8.67 29.86
CA SER A 755 -18.37 9.42 31.08
C SER A 755 -18.82 10.87 31.01
N SER A 756 -18.99 11.51 32.17
CA SER A 756 -19.36 12.93 32.28
C SER A 756 -20.65 13.26 31.52
N ASN A 757 -21.72 12.54 31.86
CA ASN A 757 -23.07 12.71 31.34
C ASN A 757 -24.08 12.71 32.51
N LYS A 758 -25.39 12.58 32.22
CA LYS A 758 -26.47 12.48 33.20
C LYS A 758 -27.21 11.14 33.10
N LEU A 759 -26.50 10.07 32.76
CA LEU A 759 -27.08 8.74 32.61
C LEU A 759 -27.51 8.18 33.97
N THR A 760 -28.62 7.44 33.97
CA THR A 760 -29.30 6.90 35.17
C THR A 760 -29.59 5.41 34.99
N GLY A 761 -30.03 4.74 36.05
CA GLY A 761 -30.37 3.31 36.01
C GLY A 761 -29.14 2.42 36.12
N GLU A 762 -29.31 1.13 35.87
CA GLU A 762 -28.28 0.13 36.10
C GLU A 762 -27.32 -0.02 34.92
N ILE A 763 -26.10 -0.51 35.20
CA ILE A 763 -25.16 -0.96 34.16
C ILE A 763 -25.73 -2.25 33.53
N PRO A 764 -26.02 -2.28 32.22
CA PRO A 764 -26.54 -3.48 31.57
C PRO A 764 -25.56 -4.64 31.66
N LYS A 765 -26.05 -5.83 32.03
CA LYS A 765 -25.23 -7.05 32.08
C LYS A 765 -24.66 -7.42 30.71
N GLU A 766 -25.35 -7.04 29.63
CA GLU A 766 -24.96 -7.31 28.25
C GLU A 766 -23.63 -6.62 27.87
N VAL A 767 -23.13 -5.68 28.67
CA VAL A 767 -21.78 -5.13 28.49
C VAL A 767 -20.69 -6.19 28.72
N THR A 768 -20.97 -7.22 29.53
CA THR A 768 -20.01 -8.30 29.81
C THR A 768 -19.87 -9.29 28.64
N ASP A 769 -20.75 -9.20 27.65
CA ASP A 769 -20.68 -10.01 26.43
C ASP A 769 -19.63 -9.46 25.42
N LEU A 770 -19.11 -8.26 25.66
CA LEU A 770 -18.11 -7.60 24.81
C LEU A 770 -16.70 -8.07 25.12
N LEU A 771 -16.43 -9.36 24.91
CA LEU A 771 -15.23 -10.06 25.41
C LEU A 771 -13.89 -9.43 25.02
N GLU A 772 -13.84 -8.72 23.90
CA GLU A 772 -12.62 -8.07 23.40
C GLU A 772 -12.57 -6.57 23.74
N LEU A 773 -13.46 -6.06 24.59
CA LEU A 773 -13.44 -4.68 25.05
C LEU A 773 -12.15 -4.40 25.84
N VAL A 774 -11.45 -3.32 25.47
CA VAL A 774 -10.17 -2.93 26.08
C VAL A 774 -10.36 -1.77 27.07
N SER A 775 -11.30 -0.87 26.81
CA SER A 775 -11.57 0.27 27.69
C SER A 775 -13.06 0.50 27.90
N LEU A 776 -13.47 0.64 29.17
CA LEU A 776 -14.82 0.95 29.57
C LEU A 776 -14.81 2.11 30.58
N ASN A 777 -15.46 3.20 30.23
CA ASN A 777 -15.52 4.39 31.08
C ASN A 777 -16.96 4.92 31.18
N PHE A 778 -17.57 4.74 32.36
CA PHE A 778 -18.91 5.23 32.69
C PHE A 778 -18.89 6.25 33.83
N SER A 779 -17.73 6.81 34.16
CA SER A 779 -17.58 7.69 35.33
C SER A 779 -18.36 9.00 35.22
N ARG A 780 -18.61 9.64 36.36
CA ARG A 780 -19.30 10.95 36.43
C ARG A 780 -20.68 10.91 35.77
N ASN A 781 -21.53 10.00 36.25
CA ASN A 781 -22.92 9.84 35.87
C ASN A 781 -23.79 9.63 37.13
N ASN A 782 -25.07 9.32 36.96
CA ASN A 782 -26.02 8.98 38.03
C ASN A 782 -26.43 7.50 37.97
N LEU A 783 -25.51 6.59 37.60
CA LEU A 783 -25.81 5.16 37.49
C LEU A 783 -26.00 4.55 38.89
N THR A 784 -26.99 3.66 38.99
CA THR A 784 -27.41 2.98 40.23
C THR A 784 -27.29 1.46 40.08
N GLY A 785 -27.68 0.69 41.09
CA GLY A 785 -27.68 -0.77 41.03
C GLY A 785 -26.30 -1.39 41.20
N LEU A 786 -26.17 -2.66 40.84
CA LEU A 786 -24.98 -3.48 41.07
C LEU A 786 -24.00 -3.41 39.89
N ILE A 787 -22.71 -3.59 40.16
CA ILE A 787 -21.74 -3.94 39.12
C ILE A 787 -22.04 -5.39 38.65
N PRO A 788 -22.17 -5.66 37.34
CA PRO A 788 -22.49 -7.01 36.86
C PRO A 788 -21.53 -8.08 37.40
N THR A 789 -22.08 -9.16 37.94
CA THR A 789 -21.28 -10.23 38.56
C THR A 789 -20.42 -11.00 37.57
N THR A 790 -20.69 -10.89 36.27
CA THR A 790 -19.94 -11.51 35.16
C THR A 790 -18.85 -10.61 34.58
N ILE A 791 -18.56 -9.43 35.18
CA ILE A 791 -17.57 -8.47 34.66
C ILE A 791 -16.17 -9.09 34.44
N GLY A 792 -15.82 -10.11 35.23
CA GLY A 792 -14.58 -10.89 35.08
C GLY A 792 -14.39 -11.57 33.73
N GLN A 793 -15.43 -11.70 32.89
CA GLN A 793 -15.35 -12.28 31.55
C GLN A 793 -14.57 -11.39 30.56
N LEU A 794 -14.45 -10.09 30.83
CA LEU A 794 -13.78 -9.13 29.96
C LEU A 794 -12.24 -9.24 30.10
N LYS A 795 -11.66 -10.35 29.64
CA LYS A 795 -10.22 -10.64 29.79
C LYS A 795 -9.31 -9.68 29.02
N SER A 796 -9.83 -8.99 28.00
CA SER A 796 -9.09 -7.98 27.24
C SER A 796 -9.08 -6.59 27.89
N LEU A 797 -9.84 -6.37 28.97
CA LEU A 797 -10.03 -5.05 29.58
C LEU A 797 -8.75 -4.54 30.27
N ASP A 798 -8.28 -3.38 29.82
CA ASP A 798 -7.12 -2.65 30.37
C ASP A 798 -7.56 -1.49 31.29
N VAL A 799 -8.67 -0.83 30.96
CA VAL A 799 -9.17 0.36 31.65
C VAL A 799 -10.63 0.19 32.05
N LEU A 800 -10.91 0.32 33.35
CA LEU A 800 -12.26 0.37 33.91
C LEU A 800 -12.42 1.59 34.84
N ASP A 801 -13.27 2.53 34.47
CA ASP A 801 -13.59 3.69 35.31
C ASP A 801 -15.12 3.80 35.50
N LEU A 802 -15.56 3.55 36.74
CA LEU A 802 -16.96 3.64 37.19
C LEU A 802 -17.12 4.71 38.28
N SER A 803 -16.10 5.54 38.49
CA SER A 803 -16.07 6.51 39.59
C SER A 803 -17.16 7.57 39.50
N GLN A 804 -17.50 8.19 40.62
CA GLN A 804 -18.50 9.28 40.69
C GLN A 804 -19.86 8.87 40.10
N ASN A 805 -20.44 7.83 40.67
CA ASN A 805 -21.77 7.30 40.36
C ASN A 805 -22.54 7.01 41.68
N GLN A 806 -23.66 6.29 41.60
CA GLN A 806 -24.49 5.88 42.74
C GLN A 806 -24.59 4.34 42.82
N LEU A 807 -23.54 3.63 42.39
CA LEU A 807 -23.52 2.17 42.38
C LEU A 807 -23.55 1.62 43.82
N ILE A 808 -24.26 0.52 44.01
CA ILE A 808 -24.48 -0.13 45.31
C ILE A 808 -24.02 -1.59 45.29
N GLY A 809 -24.00 -2.21 46.47
CA GLY A 809 -23.65 -3.62 46.64
C GLY A 809 -22.15 -3.88 46.67
N GLU A 810 -21.78 -5.15 46.63
CA GLU A 810 -20.39 -5.59 46.72
C GLU A 810 -19.65 -5.45 45.39
N ILE A 811 -18.33 -5.24 45.45
CA ILE A 811 -17.46 -5.38 44.27
C ILE A 811 -17.44 -6.88 43.90
N PRO A 812 -17.88 -7.28 42.69
CA PRO A 812 -17.92 -8.68 42.31
C PRO A 812 -16.55 -9.35 42.40
N SER A 813 -16.48 -10.55 42.98
CA SER A 813 -15.24 -11.32 43.07
C SER A 813 -14.64 -11.64 41.71
N SER A 814 -15.48 -11.82 40.67
CA SER A 814 -15.04 -12.05 39.29
C SER A 814 -14.17 -10.92 38.73
N LEU A 815 -14.28 -9.69 39.25
CA LEU A 815 -13.41 -8.58 38.83
C LEU A 815 -11.92 -8.88 39.09
N SER A 816 -11.62 -9.71 40.09
CA SER A 816 -10.26 -10.19 40.39
C SER A 816 -9.67 -11.09 39.30
N GLU A 817 -10.50 -11.63 38.41
CA GLU A 817 -10.07 -12.52 37.33
C GLU A 817 -9.61 -11.77 36.07
N ILE A 818 -9.72 -10.44 36.03
CA ILE A 818 -9.20 -9.61 34.92
C ILE A 818 -7.73 -9.31 35.20
N ASP A 819 -6.84 -10.04 34.55
CA ASP A 819 -5.39 -9.97 34.80
C ASP A 819 -4.69 -8.82 34.04
N ARG A 820 -5.31 -8.31 32.97
CA ARG A 820 -4.80 -7.22 32.13
C ARG A 820 -5.11 -5.80 32.62
N LEU A 821 -5.96 -5.66 33.63
CA LEU A 821 -6.40 -4.36 34.11
C LEU A 821 -5.21 -3.53 34.60
N SER A 822 -4.94 -2.38 33.99
CA SER A 822 -3.88 -1.46 34.43
C SER A 822 -4.42 -0.15 34.98
N THR A 823 -5.71 0.13 34.79
CA THR A 823 -6.38 1.29 35.37
C THR A 823 -7.75 0.88 35.88
N LEU A 824 -7.98 1.14 37.16
CA LEU A 824 -9.25 0.94 37.85
C LEU A 824 -9.58 2.21 38.63
N ASP A 825 -10.82 2.69 38.55
CA ASP A 825 -11.37 3.70 39.46
C ASP A 825 -12.84 3.39 39.79
N LEU A 826 -13.11 3.11 41.07
CA LEU A 826 -14.44 2.83 41.63
C LEU A 826 -14.82 3.88 42.69
N SER A 827 -14.06 4.96 42.80
CA SER A 827 -14.19 5.94 43.86
C SER A 827 -15.52 6.69 43.79
N ASN A 828 -15.97 7.22 44.92
CA ASN A 828 -17.17 8.05 45.03
C ASN A 828 -18.43 7.35 44.50
N ASN A 829 -18.75 6.21 45.11
CA ASN A 829 -19.97 5.41 44.90
C ASN A 829 -20.57 5.03 46.27
N ASN A 830 -21.55 4.12 46.30
CA ASN A 830 -22.14 3.58 47.52
C ASN A 830 -21.89 2.06 47.65
N LEU A 831 -20.69 1.61 47.26
CA LEU A 831 -20.27 0.21 47.32
C LEU A 831 -20.07 -0.23 48.78
N SER A 832 -20.30 -1.52 49.04
CA SER A 832 -20.27 -2.13 50.36
C SER A 832 -19.46 -3.42 50.39
N GLY A 833 -19.19 -3.94 51.58
CA GLY A 833 -18.54 -5.24 51.76
C GLY A 833 -17.02 -5.20 51.64
N LYS A 834 -16.41 -6.38 51.57
CA LYS A 834 -14.95 -6.56 51.53
C LYS A 834 -14.45 -6.46 50.09
N ILE A 835 -13.38 -5.69 49.86
CA ILE A 835 -12.71 -5.67 48.54
C ILE A 835 -12.20 -7.09 48.21
N PRO A 836 -12.58 -7.70 47.07
CA PRO A 836 -12.13 -9.02 46.68
C PRO A 836 -10.61 -9.14 46.62
N ARG A 837 -10.07 -10.29 47.05
CA ARG A 837 -8.64 -10.59 46.93
C ARG A 837 -8.30 -11.04 45.51
N GLY A 838 -7.36 -10.37 44.87
CA GLY A 838 -6.85 -10.67 43.54
C GLY A 838 -5.45 -10.07 43.34
N THR A 839 -4.65 -10.64 42.45
CA THR A 839 -3.27 -10.19 42.22
C THR A 839 -3.19 -8.72 41.76
N GLN A 840 -4.17 -8.25 40.99
CA GLN A 840 -4.25 -6.88 40.47
C GLN A 840 -4.96 -5.90 41.42
N LEU A 841 -6.09 -6.28 42.03
CA LEU A 841 -6.95 -5.35 42.79
C LEU A 841 -6.24 -4.71 43.99
N GLN A 842 -5.38 -5.47 44.68
CA GLN A 842 -4.60 -4.96 45.81
C GLN A 842 -3.39 -4.11 45.38
N SER A 843 -3.02 -4.09 44.10
CA SER A 843 -1.92 -3.26 43.59
C SER A 843 -2.32 -1.79 43.36
N PHE A 844 -3.62 -1.53 43.19
CA PHE A 844 -4.14 -0.17 43.00
C PHE A 844 -4.13 0.65 44.30
N ASN A 845 -4.02 1.97 44.16
CA ASN A 845 -3.99 2.89 45.29
C ASN A 845 -5.35 2.92 46.02
N ALA A 846 -5.36 3.16 47.34
CA ALA A 846 -6.57 3.34 48.14
C ALA A 846 -7.56 4.36 47.54
N SER A 847 -7.06 5.43 46.91
CA SER A 847 -7.88 6.45 46.20
C SER A 847 -8.85 5.87 45.17
N THR A 848 -8.48 4.75 44.52
CA THR A 848 -9.34 3.97 43.60
C THR A 848 -10.67 3.56 44.21
N TYR A 849 -10.73 3.41 45.54
CA TYR A 849 -11.87 2.87 46.28
C TYR A 849 -12.48 3.88 47.26
N GLU A 850 -11.88 5.07 47.40
CA GLU A 850 -12.29 6.10 48.34
C GLU A 850 -13.70 6.64 48.03
N GLY A 851 -14.33 7.29 49.01
CA GLY A 851 -15.68 7.82 48.84
C GLY A 851 -16.79 6.76 48.84
N ASN A 852 -16.49 5.49 49.18
CA ASN A 852 -17.46 4.42 49.41
C ASN A 852 -17.62 4.14 50.92
N PRO A 853 -18.68 4.64 51.59
CA PRO A 853 -18.73 4.65 53.06
C PRO A 853 -18.79 3.27 53.71
N THR A 854 -19.27 2.24 53.04
CA THR A 854 -19.47 0.89 53.59
C THR A 854 -18.47 -0.15 53.11
N LEU A 855 -17.54 0.25 52.23
CA LEU A 855 -16.50 -0.63 51.68
C LEU A 855 -15.33 -0.77 52.68
N CYS A 856 -14.71 -1.95 52.75
CA CYS A 856 -13.63 -2.25 53.70
C CYS A 856 -12.63 -3.28 53.13
N GLY A 857 -11.46 -3.40 53.76
CA GLY A 857 -10.39 -4.31 53.32
C GLY A 857 -9.36 -3.65 52.42
N LEU A 858 -8.17 -4.24 52.32
CA LEU A 858 -7.05 -3.70 51.54
C LEU A 858 -7.43 -3.54 50.06
N PRO A 859 -7.08 -2.41 49.41
CA PRO A 859 -6.12 -1.37 49.85
C PRO A 859 -6.63 -0.31 50.85
N LEU A 860 -7.92 -0.30 51.20
CA LEU A 860 -8.43 0.60 52.25
C LEU A 860 -7.97 0.09 53.63
N LEU A 861 -7.43 0.98 54.48
CA LEU A 861 -7.03 0.62 55.85
C LEU A 861 -8.23 0.40 56.80
N LYS A 862 -9.45 0.51 56.27
CA LYS A 862 -10.69 0.27 57.01
C LYS A 862 -10.93 -1.23 57.19
N LYS A 863 -10.86 -1.71 58.44
CA LYS A 863 -11.12 -3.12 58.80
C LYS A 863 -12.58 -3.52 58.58
N CYS A 864 -12.82 -4.74 58.09
CA CYS A 864 -14.16 -5.26 57.87
C CYS A 864 -14.82 -5.76 59.18
N PRO A 865 -16.17 -5.79 59.27
CA PRO A 865 -16.88 -6.26 60.47
C PRO A 865 -16.55 -7.71 60.85
N GLU A 866 -16.32 -8.58 59.86
CA GLU A 866 -15.89 -9.97 60.06
C GLU A 866 -14.52 -10.07 60.74
N ASP A 867 -13.64 -9.08 60.53
CA ASP A 867 -12.34 -8.99 61.20
C ASP A 867 -12.46 -8.41 62.63
N ARG A 868 -13.68 -8.09 63.10
CA ARG A 868 -13.99 -7.61 64.47
C ARG A 868 -14.70 -8.66 65.33
N ALA A 869 -15.09 -9.80 64.76
CA ALA A 869 -15.88 -10.83 65.43
C ALA A 869 -15.04 -11.90 66.16
N GLU A 870 -13.71 -11.77 66.16
CA GLU A 870 -12.85 -12.39 67.18
C GLU A 870 -12.50 -11.31 68.22
N GLY A 871 -13.00 -11.53 69.45
CA GLY A 871 -13.25 -10.49 70.44
C GLY A 871 -12.04 -9.86 71.13
N ALA A 872 -12.32 -8.72 71.76
CA ALA A 872 -11.58 -8.14 72.88
C ALA A 872 -12.60 -7.83 74.00
N PRO A 873 -12.23 -7.60 75.29
CA PRO A 873 -10.89 -7.54 75.89
C PRO A 873 -10.74 -8.20 77.29
N ASN A 874 -9.50 -8.36 77.77
CA ASN A 874 -9.09 -7.84 79.08
C ASN A 874 -7.57 -7.63 79.13
N ALA A 875 -7.17 -6.52 79.74
CA ALA A 875 -5.85 -5.93 79.66
C ALA A 875 -4.79 -6.63 80.53
N SER A 876 -3.61 -6.83 79.98
CA SER A 876 -2.33 -6.47 80.62
C SER A 876 -1.23 -6.38 79.55
N SER A 877 -0.39 -5.37 79.69
CA SER A 877 0.75 -5.04 78.85
C SER A 877 1.75 -6.18 78.75
N TYR A 878 2.13 -6.61 77.54
CA TYR A 878 3.49 -7.05 77.21
C TYR A 878 3.71 -6.89 75.71
N GLU A 879 4.77 -6.18 75.35
CA GLU A 879 5.40 -6.24 74.03
C GLU A 879 5.69 -7.70 73.71
N ASP A 880 5.33 -8.17 72.51
CA ASP A 880 6.10 -9.21 71.85
C ASP A 880 5.80 -9.28 70.34
N ASN A 881 6.83 -8.89 69.59
CA ASN A 881 7.40 -9.64 68.48
C ASN A 881 6.43 -10.20 67.42
N ILE A 882 6.26 -9.45 66.34
CA ILE A 882 5.97 -10.05 65.03
C ILE A 882 7.16 -10.95 64.69
N GLN A 883 6.98 -12.25 64.89
CA GLN A 883 7.75 -13.28 64.22
C GLN A 883 7.69 -12.98 62.71
N GLN A 884 8.79 -12.45 62.20
CA GLN A 884 9.15 -12.60 60.80
C GLN A 884 9.17 -14.09 60.53
N ASP A 885 8.18 -14.57 59.80
CA ASP A 885 8.19 -15.91 59.25
C ASP A 885 9.45 -16.01 58.37
N GLY A 886 10.43 -16.77 58.85
CA GLY A 886 11.80 -16.80 58.30
C GLY A 886 11.87 -17.29 56.85
N ASN A 887 10.76 -17.72 56.27
CA ASN A 887 10.68 -18.20 54.89
C ASN A 887 10.60 -17.08 53.84
N ASP A 888 10.06 -15.91 54.16
CA ASP A 888 9.96 -14.81 53.18
C ASP A 888 11.33 -14.20 52.90
N MET A 889 12.20 -14.09 53.92
CA MET A 889 13.57 -13.61 53.74
C MET A 889 14.38 -14.53 52.82
N TRP A 890 14.26 -15.85 52.97
CA TRP A 890 14.95 -16.79 52.08
C TRP A 890 14.39 -16.76 50.66
N PHE A 891 13.10 -16.49 50.46
CA PHE A 891 12.51 -16.30 49.14
C PHE A 891 13.07 -15.04 48.44
N TYR A 892 13.10 -13.89 49.13
CA TYR A 892 13.67 -12.65 48.57
C TYR A 892 15.19 -12.73 48.37
N VAL A 893 15.91 -13.39 49.28
CA VAL A 893 17.35 -13.64 49.14
C VAL A 893 17.62 -14.58 47.97
N SER A 894 16.80 -15.60 47.75
CA SER A 894 16.93 -16.51 46.60
C SER A 894 16.64 -15.81 45.27
N ILE A 895 15.64 -14.92 45.21
CA ILE A 895 15.35 -14.09 44.03
C ILE A 895 16.50 -13.12 43.76
N ALA A 896 17.02 -12.47 44.79
CA ALA A 896 18.14 -11.53 44.66
C ALA A 896 19.42 -12.24 44.21
N LEU A 897 19.77 -13.38 44.82
CA LEU A 897 20.92 -14.19 44.44
C LEU A 897 20.74 -14.78 43.02
N GLY A 898 19.55 -15.26 42.68
CA GLY A 898 19.23 -15.76 41.34
C GLY A 898 19.35 -14.67 40.26
N PHE A 899 18.88 -13.44 40.55
CA PHE A 899 19.06 -12.29 39.67
C PHE A 899 20.53 -11.90 39.52
N ILE A 900 21.29 -11.86 40.63
CA ILE A 900 22.73 -11.53 40.60
C ILE A 900 23.50 -12.58 39.79
N VAL A 901 23.27 -13.88 40.04
CA VAL A 901 23.95 -14.96 39.32
C VAL A 901 23.54 -14.97 37.84
N GLY A 902 22.26 -14.77 37.52
CA GLY A 902 21.79 -14.68 36.14
C GLY A 902 22.35 -13.46 35.39
N PHE A 903 22.31 -12.29 36.02
CA PHE A 903 22.85 -11.04 35.46
C PHE A 903 24.35 -11.15 35.22
N TRP A 904 25.12 -11.64 36.19
CA TRP A 904 26.58 -11.80 36.04
C TRP A 904 26.97 -12.99 35.16
N GLY A 905 26.13 -14.02 35.04
CA GLY A 905 26.31 -15.09 34.04
C GLY A 905 26.16 -14.56 32.61
N VAL A 906 25.17 -13.70 32.35
CA VAL A 906 24.99 -13.03 31.05
C VAL A 906 26.09 -12.00 30.80
N CYS A 907 26.44 -11.16 31.77
CA CYS A 907 27.54 -10.20 31.61
C CYS A 907 28.91 -10.88 31.47
N GLY A 908 29.16 -11.96 32.21
CA GLY A 908 30.41 -12.73 32.13
C GLY A 908 30.57 -13.46 30.80
N THR A 909 29.49 -14.04 30.26
CA THR A 909 29.49 -14.64 28.91
C THR A 909 29.67 -13.61 27.80
N LEU A 910 29.10 -12.41 27.96
CA LEU A 910 29.32 -11.28 27.05
C LEU A 910 30.76 -10.71 27.12
N LEU A 911 31.43 -10.79 28.27
CA LEU A 911 32.81 -10.30 28.45
C LEU A 911 33.89 -11.31 28.00
N LEU A 912 33.60 -12.61 28.03
CA LEU A 912 34.55 -13.67 27.67
C LEU A 912 34.48 -14.12 26.20
N ASN A 913 33.49 -13.64 25.44
CA ASN A 913 33.31 -13.97 24.02
C ASN A 913 33.24 -12.69 23.16
N ASN A 914 34.37 -12.30 22.56
CA ASN A 914 34.51 -11.08 21.75
C ASN A 914 33.61 -11.02 20.49
N SER A 915 33.04 -12.16 20.06
CA SER A 915 32.05 -12.20 18.98
C SER A 915 30.66 -11.71 19.43
N TRP A 916 30.32 -11.92 20.71
CA TRP A 916 29.00 -11.63 21.26
C TRP A 916 28.91 -10.23 21.88
N SER A 917 30.00 -9.67 22.38
CA SER A 917 30.06 -8.27 22.86
C SER A 917 29.81 -7.25 21.75
N VAL A 918 30.30 -7.51 20.53
CA VAL A 918 30.04 -6.67 19.34
C VAL A 918 28.60 -6.86 18.83
N SER A 919 28.02 -8.05 18.99
CA SER A 919 26.63 -8.34 18.62
C SER A 919 25.61 -7.74 19.61
N ALA A 920 25.91 -7.72 20.90
CA ALA A 920 25.05 -7.13 21.93
C ALA A 920 25.03 -5.58 21.89
N LEU A 921 26.16 -4.94 21.60
CA LEU A 921 26.21 -3.49 21.36
C LEU A 921 25.54 -3.09 20.03
N ARG A 922 25.55 -3.97 19.01
CA ARG A 922 24.81 -3.77 17.76
C ARG A 922 23.30 -4.01 17.88
N LYS A 923 22.86 -4.94 18.75
CA LYS A 923 21.42 -5.23 18.99
C LYS A 923 20.72 -4.26 19.95
N GLY A 924 21.44 -3.39 20.65
CA GLY A 924 20.84 -2.33 21.49
C GLY A 924 20.30 -1.12 20.71
N LEU A 925 20.61 -1.03 19.41
CA LEU A 925 20.18 0.06 18.52
C LEU A 925 19.12 -0.38 17.50
N TRP A 926 18.68 -1.64 17.54
CA TRP A 926 17.63 -2.19 16.67
C TRP A 926 16.73 -3.10 17.49
N LYS A 927 15.74 -2.50 18.16
CA LYS A 927 14.56 -3.19 18.69
C LYS A 927 13.33 -2.31 18.46
N ASP A 928 12.92 -2.27 17.21
CA ASP A 928 11.54 -2.50 16.79
C ASP A 928 11.67 -3.37 15.52
N GLU A 929 10.78 -4.36 15.36
CA GLU A 929 10.80 -5.42 14.33
C GLU A 929 11.71 -6.64 14.58
N ASP A 930 11.27 -7.57 15.46
CA ASP A 930 11.45 -9.02 15.24
C ASP A 930 10.75 -9.86 16.33
N VAL A 931 9.43 -10.05 16.23
CA VAL A 931 8.71 -11.16 16.91
C VAL A 931 7.49 -11.59 16.08
N VAL A 932 7.70 -12.06 14.84
CA VAL A 932 6.76 -12.98 14.15
C VAL A 932 7.55 -13.93 13.23
N SER A 933 8.42 -14.77 13.78
CA SER A 933 9.00 -15.90 13.02
C SER A 933 9.56 -16.97 13.94
N ARG A 934 8.70 -17.58 14.78
CA ARG A 934 8.90 -18.92 15.38
C ARG A 934 7.69 -19.23 16.25
N LEU A 935 6.71 -19.91 15.67
CA LEU A 935 5.75 -20.85 16.27
C LEU A 935 4.54 -20.89 15.33
N HIS A 936 4.50 -21.88 14.44
CA HIS A 936 3.37 -22.78 14.17
C HIS A 936 3.67 -23.57 12.89
N GLY A 937 4.25 -24.76 13.08
CA GLY A 937 3.99 -25.87 12.18
C GLY A 937 2.72 -26.59 12.62
N ASN A 938 1.97 -27.08 11.64
CA ASN A 938 0.79 -27.97 11.65
C ASN A 938 -0.63 -27.36 11.58
N ASN A 939 -1.14 -27.35 10.35
CA ASN A 939 -2.44 -27.86 9.86
C ASN A 939 -3.75 -27.37 10.51
N THR A 940 -4.54 -26.56 9.79
CA THR A 940 -5.64 -27.03 8.91
C THR A 940 -6.37 -25.86 8.22
N ARG A 941 -6.72 -26.10 6.95
CA ARG A 941 -7.58 -25.40 5.97
C ARG A 941 -8.55 -24.31 6.50
N ASP A 942 -8.50 -23.12 5.91
CA ASP A 942 -9.55 -22.62 4.98
C ASP A 942 -9.12 -21.26 4.40
N THR A 943 -9.21 -21.16 3.08
CA THR A 943 -8.70 -20.10 2.20
C THR A 943 -9.78 -19.06 1.90
N THR A 944 -9.45 -17.76 2.04
CA THR A 944 -9.96 -16.68 1.17
C THR A 944 -8.88 -15.60 1.10
N PHE A 945 -8.20 -15.51 -0.04
CA PHE A 945 -7.18 -14.51 -0.36
C PHE A 945 -7.85 -13.25 -0.95
N ALA A 946 -7.40 -12.08 -0.52
CA ALA A 946 -7.60 -10.79 -1.19
C ALA A 946 -6.23 -10.07 -1.25
N PRO A 947 -5.93 -9.29 -2.30
CA PRO A 947 -4.57 -8.85 -2.61
C PRO A 947 -4.15 -7.67 -1.71
N HIS A 948 -2.98 -7.77 -1.09
CA HIS A 948 -2.39 -6.72 -0.25
C HIS A 948 -1.34 -5.92 -1.03
N ASN A 949 -1.77 -4.81 -1.62
CA ASN A 949 -0.90 -3.64 -1.84
C ASN A 949 -1.01 -2.75 -0.59
N ALA A 950 0.05 -2.69 0.20
CA ALA A 950 0.19 -1.74 1.30
C ALA A 950 1.63 -1.20 1.32
N THR A 951 1.80 -0.04 0.71
CA THR A 951 2.97 0.83 0.86
C THR A 951 3.12 1.23 2.33
N ILE A 952 4.22 0.84 2.95
CA ILE A 952 4.59 1.28 4.31
C ILE A 952 5.28 2.64 4.19
N TYR A 953 4.55 3.71 4.52
CA TYR A 953 5.11 5.04 4.77
C TYR A 953 4.84 5.44 6.24
N ASP A 954 5.79 6.19 6.79
CA ASP A 954 5.80 6.92 8.06
C ASP A 954 6.44 6.29 9.30
N LEU A 955 7.63 6.82 9.61
CA LEU A 955 8.15 7.03 10.97
C LEU A 955 8.97 8.33 11.01
N ALA A 956 8.47 9.36 11.70
CA ALA A 956 9.20 10.17 12.70
C ALA A 956 8.43 11.47 13.04
N ASP A 957 7.63 11.45 14.11
CA ASP A 957 7.26 12.68 14.84
C ASP A 957 8.19 12.81 16.06
N LEU A 958 9.17 13.70 15.95
CA LEU A 958 10.11 14.05 17.01
C LEU A 958 9.99 15.56 17.30
N THR A 959 8.85 16.00 17.83
CA THR A 959 8.70 17.39 18.34
C THR A 959 8.15 17.51 19.76
N THR A 960 8.11 16.44 20.57
CA THR A 960 7.76 16.58 21.99
C THR A 960 8.91 16.14 22.90
N GLY A 961 9.64 17.12 23.43
CA GLY A 961 10.63 16.90 24.48
C GLY A 961 9.97 16.33 25.74
N LYS A 962 9.92 14.99 25.85
CA LYS A 962 9.55 14.25 27.07
C LYS A 962 10.39 12.98 27.18
N TYR A 963 10.94 12.78 28.37
CA TYR A 963 11.84 11.71 28.78
C TYR A 963 11.37 10.29 28.40
N LEU A 964 12.20 9.57 27.66
CA LEU A 964 12.07 8.13 27.38
C LEU A 964 12.31 7.31 28.65
N LYS A 965 11.30 6.54 29.07
CA LYS A 965 11.45 5.42 30.02
C LYS A 965 11.40 4.13 29.20
N TYR A 966 12.51 3.40 29.17
CA TYR A 966 12.64 2.11 28.49
C TYR A 966 11.63 1.08 29.04
N HIS A 967 10.90 0.42 28.15
CA HIS A 967 10.14 -0.81 28.44
C HIS A 967 10.97 -2.02 27.99
N VAL A 968 11.22 -2.96 28.92
CA VAL A 968 11.92 -4.23 28.67
C VAL A 968 10.92 -5.25 28.10
N PRO A 969 11.27 -6.04 27.05
CA PRO A 969 10.39 -7.05 26.48
C PRO A 969 10.15 -8.25 27.42
N THR A 970 8.94 -8.79 27.33
CA THR A 970 8.38 -9.89 28.13
C THR A 970 8.95 -11.25 27.75
N GLU A 971 10.07 -11.62 28.36
CA GLU A 971 10.29 -12.97 28.91
C GLU A 971 10.66 -12.76 30.38
N PHE A 972 10.16 -13.61 31.29
CA PHE A 972 9.97 -13.38 32.73
C PHE A 972 8.70 -12.58 33.11
N LYS A 973 7.54 -13.26 33.08
CA LYS A 973 6.46 -12.98 34.03
C LYS A 973 6.71 -13.80 35.30
N GLY A 974 6.88 -13.12 36.41
CA GLY A 974 6.88 -13.71 37.75
C GLY A 974 7.68 -12.84 38.71
N ILE A 975 7.03 -12.39 39.78
CA ILE A 975 7.54 -11.59 40.91
C ILE A 975 7.20 -10.09 40.80
N GLY A 976 6.30 -9.65 41.68
CA GLY A 976 5.73 -8.31 41.74
C GLY A 976 6.72 -7.22 42.15
N ARG A 977 6.56 -6.03 41.55
CA ARG A 977 7.32 -4.83 41.89
C ARG A 977 6.58 -4.00 42.94
N ASN A 978 7.13 -3.95 44.15
CA ASN A 978 7.06 -2.77 45.01
C ASN A 978 8.40 -2.03 44.89
N LEU A 979 8.45 -0.96 44.09
CA LEU A 979 9.54 0.02 44.13
C LEU A 979 8.93 1.42 44.08
N LYS A 980 8.88 2.06 45.26
CA LYS A 980 8.64 3.51 45.39
C LYS A 980 9.80 4.25 44.71
N VAL A 981 9.49 5.10 43.73
CA VAL A 981 10.43 6.10 43.23
C VAL A 981 10.34 7.34 44.13
N VAL A 982 11.43 7.64 44.83
CA VAL A 982 11.65 8.91 45.54
C VAL A 982 12.04 9.97 44.51
N SER A 983 11.35 11.11 44.49
CA SER A 983 11.69 12.26 43.65
C SER A 983 12.81 13.09 44.28
N PHE A 984 13.83 13.47 43.50
CA PHE A 984 14.77 14.52 43.88
C PHE A 984 14.32 15.87 43.32
N SER A 985 14.28 16.90 44.16
CA SER A 985 14.09 18.29 43.72
C SER A 985 15.42 18.93 43.31
N SER A 986 15.35 19.94 42.44
CA SER A 986 16.47 20.62 41.76
C SER A 986 17.45 21.38 42.66
N LYS A 987 17.40 21.21 43.99
CA LYS A 987 18.26 21.92 44.95
C LYS A 987 19.49 21.13 45.40
N LYS A 988 19.70 19.90 44.90
CA LYS A 988 20.82 19.00 45.28
C LYS A 988 21.85 18.70 44.17
N LEU A 989 21.70 19.31 42.99
CA LEU A 989 22.68 19.18 41.89
C LEU A 989 23.76 20.27 41.89
N THR A 990 23.64 21.28 42.76
CA THR A 990 24.63 22.36 42.93
C THR A 990 25.80 21.97 43.84
N ASP A 991 25.70 20.89 44.63
CA ASP A 991 26.77 20.45 45.55
C ASP A 991 27.78 19.47 44.91
N LEU A 992 27.68 19.19 43.61
CA LEU A 992 28.58 18.29 42.87
C LEU A 992 29.39 18.96 41.73
N GLY A 993 29.44 20.29 41.69
CA GLY A 993 30.54 21.01 41.02
C GLY A 993 30.53 21.10 39.48
N PHE A 994 29.41 20.87 38.78
CA PHE A 994 29.33 21.06 37.32
C PHE A 994 28.56 22.35 36.96
N GLN A 995 29.26 23.32 36.36
CA GLN A 995 28.65 24.51 35.75
C GLN A 995 28.42 24.29 34.25
N PHE A 996 27.23 24.63 33.76
CA PHE A 996 27.00 24.90 32.33
C PHE A 996 26.57 26.37 32.17
N LYS A 997 27.34 27.15 31.39
CA LYS A 997 26.94 28.49 30.92
C LYS A 997 26.23 28.34 29.58
N TYR A 998 25.04 28.89 29.48
CA TYR A 998 24.25 29.00 28.25
C TYR A 998 24.53 30.38 27.64
N GLY A 999 25.09 30.43 26.43
CA GLY A 999 25.25 31.68 25.68
C GLY A 999 26.58 31.83 24.96
N ASP A 1000 26.87 31.00 23.95
CA ASP A 1000 27.95 31.24 22.97
C ASP A 1000 27.68 30.67 21.56
N MET A 1001 26.49 30.13 21.27
CA MET A 1001 26.18 29.55 19.95
C MET A 1001 25.61 30.53 18.91
N GLN A 1002 25.41 31.81 19.25
CA GLN A 1002 24.90 32.82 18.28
C GLN A 1002 25.97 33.71 17.66
N LYS A 1003 27.22 33.71 18.14
CA LYS A 1003 28.31 34.52 17.55
C LYS A 1003 29.11 33.78 16.47
N GLY A 1004 29.31 32.47 16.61
CA GLY A 1004 30.11 31.69 15.64
C GLY A 1004 29.49 31.57 14.24
N ALA A 1005 28.16 31.64 14.11
CA ALA A 1005 27.47 31.56 12.83
C ALA A 1005 27.66 32.83 11.96
N ILE A 1006 27.87 34.00 12.59
CA ILE A 1006 28.03 35.28 11.89
C ILE A 1006 29.49 35.49 11.46
N GLU A 1007 30.47 35.03 12.23
CA GLU A 1007 31.90 35.11 11.88
C GLU A 1007 32.28 34.11 10.77
N THR A 1008 31.67 32.93 10.74
CA THR A 1008 31.89 31.94 9.67
C THR A 1008 31.37 32.43 8.30
N CYS A 1009 30.32 33.27 8.29
CA CYS A 1009 29.82 33.92 7.08
C CYS A 1009 30.73 35.07 6.60
N ARG A 1010 31.53 35.66 7.50
CA ARG A 1010 32.52 36.71 7.19
C ARG A 1010 33.82 36.14 6.63
N GLU A 1011 34.27 35.00 7.14
CA GLU A 1011 35.50 34.34 6.68
C GLU A 1011 35.36 33.64 5.32
N LYS A 1012 34.13 33.32 4.88
CA LYS A 1012 33.85 32.63 3.61
C LYS A 1012 33.46 33.55 2.44
N GLY A 1013 33.54 34.87 2.59
CA GLY A 1013 33.41 35.82 1.46
C GLY A 1013 32.03 35.88 0.79
N LEU A 1014 30.93 35.64 1.52
CA LEU A 1014 29.56 35.55 0.98
C LEU A 1014 28.75 36.87 1.04
N ILE A 1015 29.41 38.04 1.00
CA ILE A 1015 28.73 39.34 0.82
C ILE A 1015 29.41 40.09 -0.34
N PRO A 1016 28.69 40.52 -1.39
CA PRO A 1016 29.27 41.34 -2.44
C PRO A 1016 29.58 42.75 -1.92
N LEU A 1017 30.80 43.22 -2.24
CA LEU A 1017 31.28 44.58 -2.03
C LEU A 1017 30.35 45.58 -2.75
N PHE A 1018 29.54 46.32 -1.99
CA PHE A 1018 29.07 47.64 -2.41
C PHE A 1018 29.90 48.71 -1.71
N SER A 1019 30.45 49.61 -2.52
CA SER A 1019 31.34 50.69 -2.16
C SER A 1019 30.70 51.68 -1.18
N GLU A 1020 31.43 52.03 -0.12
CA GLU A 1020 31.18 53.23 0.68
C GLU A 1020 31.37 54.49 -0.17
N LYS A 1021 30.32 55.31 -0.27
CA LYS A 1021 30.43 56.78 -0.20
C LYS A 1021 29.05 57.41 0.07
N GLU A 1022 29.06 58.28 1.08
CA GLU A 1022 27.99 59.21 1.52
C GLU A 1022 26.84 58.60 2.33
N LYS A 1023 26.35 59.17 3.44
CA LYS A 1023 26.62 60.42 4.16
C LYS A 1023 25.96 60.34 5.55
N HIS A 1024 26.62 60.99 6.50
CA HIS A 1024 26.18 61.51 7.81
C HIS A 1024 24.68 61.68 8.14
N ALA A 1025 24.38 61.29 9.40
CA ALA A 1025 23.84 62.11 10.50
C ALA A 1025 22.40 61.90 11.01
N SER A 1026 22.36 61.91 12.36
CA SER A 1026 21.26 62.07 13.33
C SER A 1026 20.49 60.80 13.69
N GLY A 1027 20.34 60.38 14.94
CA GLY A 1027 20.65 61.01 16.23
C GLY A 1027 19.47 60.81 17.19
N GLU A 1028 19.66 59.90 18.16
CA GLU A 1028 19.01 59.83 19.49
C GLU A 1028 17.48 59.92 19.61
N ASN A 1029 16.81 58.76 19.78
CA ASN A 1029 16.34 58.25 21.09
C ASN A 1029 15.79 56.82 20.95
#